data_AF-A0A4U0EJI7-F1
#
_entry.id   AF-A0A4U0EJI7-F1
#
_cell.length_a   1.000
_cell.length_b   1.000
_cell.length_c   1.000
_cell.angle_alpha   90.00
_cell.angle_beta   90.00
_cell.angle_gamma   90.00
#
_symmetry.space_group_name_H-M   'P 1'
#
loop_
_entity.id
_entity.type
_entity.pdbx_description
1 polymer ?
#
loop_
_entity_poly.entity_id
_entity_poly.type
_entity_poly.pdbx_seq_one_letter_code
_entity_poly.pdbx_strand_id
1 'polypeptide(L)'
;MKFKLFFIVTFLWTLLFAVPVTDAHGDTTTDEQLTEYYDFFKNEYASFDQTFEEFTANYYQQTTLKDTLSDEDQLKEYLQSVNDQYLPAEAERLAKIAPLWSFNIGNSLDNITFEEKPTYGTYDLLNTVQPGDIIFEKNRAEVPATPYFLHHVMIVEGIYEETHMINGKAETSRYIRTIEATSKSDDLPDKAGGVVYGVLDDQRFDYTEATILRVPEATALQKNAAIQFMRSQLGKPYHISIDFLQHKNRLSSRENWYCSTLVWAAYMNATPDGRIDDRTPEYYPNFQGIDLETDDLLNEPGVTPNDILRSDKVEKTSPSFVDYQYYLQNVISSPIGGPDEKVADFTFRSNSNIYNLRNDYYFIAIDQNTQKPYRSTELTLGRNVFGKVVAQLNAFANFQLTKEAEQKYADPKIPVIPKMIATEDIPNYVMNWINTYTHCSFEIVYSSDITTDFNHLSYNPSYTKIDKKAHPIKGYQVNQIIHTPPAFTQQRFDYTENLSIYELYNLSNPNPLNADVAHNKMAGGWYYFYNHFYALVKLENGTYRYATYLRFHGSFSTAVAYRNGYGLNYDYHMTAEAKEKYGKYYNNIIKNQTVDYGIDWLNQHTTEKTLIVYSKDIAQDVSKLNQGTATVAKGYNDNGQYVYCIL
;
A
#
# COMPACT_ATOMS: atom_id res chain seq x y z
N MET A 1 -14.02 17.18 33.57
CA MET A 1 -12.67 16.85 33.07
C MET A 1 -11.57 17.22 34.06
N LYS A 2 -11.26 18.51 34.34
CA LYS A 2 -10.14 18.91 35.22
C LYS A 2 -10.16 18.32 36.64
N PHE A 3 -11.34 18.21 37.27
CA PHE A 3 -11.48 17.64 38.62
C PHE A 3 -11.31 16.10 38.65
N LYS A 4 -11.78 15.41 37.61
CA LYS A 4 -11.68 13.94 37.47
C LYS A 4 -10.23 13.54 37.15
N LEU A 5 -9.59 14.29 36.25
CA LEU A 5 -8.17 14.16 35.92
C LEU A 5 -7.28 14.38 37.16
N PHE A 6 -7.56 15.43 37.95
CA PHE A 6 -6.84 15.69 39.21
C PHE A 6 -6.98 14.53 40.22
N PHE A 7 -8.17 13.94 40.35
CA PHE A 7 -8.41 12.80 41.25
C PHE A 7 -7.70 11.52 40.78
N ILE A 8 -7.74 11.23 39.48
CA ILE A 8 -7.08 10.06 38.87
C ILE A 8 -5.56 10.16 39.01
N VAL A 9 -4.99 11.34 38.70
CA VAL A 9 -3.56 11.62 38.90
C VAL A 9 -3.18 11.43 40.37
N THR A 10 -3.98 11.95 41.31
CA THR A 10 -3.72 11.80 42.74
C THR A 10 -3.81 10.34 43.20
N PHE A 11 -4.75 9.55 42.66
CA PHE A 11 -4.95 8.15 43.01
C PHE A 11 -3.83 7.23 42.48
N LEU A 12 -3.41 7.41 41.22
CA LEU A 12 -2.28 6.68 40.64
C LEU A 12 -0.96 7.04 41.34
N TRP A 13 -0.79 8.30 41.75
CA TRP A 13 0.32 8.70 42.62
C TRP A 13 0.29 7.94 43.95
N THR A 14 -0.87 7.81 44.62
CA THR A 14 -0.96 7.09 45.89
C THR A 14 -0.71 5.58 45.78
N LEU A 15 -1.02 4.95 44.64
CA LEU A 15 -0.76 3.53 44.40
C LEU A 15 0.75 3.23 44.30
N LEU A 16 1.53 4.11 43.68
CA LEU A 16 3.00 3.98 43.62
C LEU A 16 3.66 4.00 45.00
N PHE A 17 3.07 4.73 45.96
CA PHE A 17 3.51 4.79 47.36
C PHE A 17 2.84 3.73 48.27
N ALA A 18 1.87 2.97 47.75
CA ALA A 18 1.14 1.93 48.47
C ALA A 18 1.59 0.51 48.13
N VAL A 19 2.33 0.32 47.01
CA VAL A 19 3.21 -0.86 46.88
C VAL A 19 4.18 -0.75 48.03
N PRO A 20 4.09 -1.62 49.05
CA PRO A 20 5.00 -1.52 50.16
C PRO A 20 6.39 -1.76 49.56
N VAL A 21 7.35 -0.88 49.85
CA VAL A 21 8.68 -1.38 50.20
C VAL A 21 8.38 -2.31 51.35
N THR A 22 8.10 -3.58 51.07
CA THR A 22 7.73 -4.49 52.15
C THR A 22 8.97 -4.53 53.02
N ASP A 23 8.77 -4.13 54.27
CA ASP A 23 9.56 -4.58 55.41
C ASP A 23 9.54 -6.12 55.39
N ALA A 24 10.30 -6.73 54.50
CA ALA A 24 10.71 -8.10 54.53
C ALA A 24 12.21 -8.06 54.72
N HIS A 25 12.61 -8.32 55.96
CA HIS A 25 13.98 -8.53 56.38
C HIS A 25 14.87 -9.18 55.29
N GLY A 26 15.74 -8.38 54.67
CA GLY A 26 17.15 -8.71 54.50
C GLY A 26 17.68 -9.44 53.27
N ASP A 27 16.88 -9.90 52.28
CA ASP A 27 17.42 -10.78 51.21
C ASP A 27 16.80 -10.66 49.80
N THR A 28 16.06 -9.60 49.43
CA THR A 28 15.62 -9.41 48.03
C THR A 28 16.64 -8.62 47.21
N THR A 29 16.95 -9.11 46.00
CA THR A 29 17.90 -8.45 45.10
C THR A 29 17.23 -7.32 44.31
N THR A 30 18.01 -6.31 43.86
CA THR A 30 17.51 -5.20 43.03
C THR A 30 16.81 -5.68 41.75
N ASP A 31 17.26 -6.81 41.19
CA ASP A 31 16.65 -7.40 39.98
C ASP A 31 15.25 -7.98 40.26
N GLU A 32 15.02 -8.56 41.44
CA GLU A 32 13.69 -9.04 41.87
C GLU A 32 12.72 -7.87 42.05
N GLN A 33 13.19 -6.76 42.66
CA GLN A 33 12.40 -5.54 42.80
C GLN A 33 12.05 -4.91 41.45
N LEU A 34 13.00 -4.84 40.52
CA LEU A 34 12.75 -4.34 39.16
C LEU A 34 11.74 -5.20 38.40
N THR A 35 11.69 -6.51 38.67
CA THR A 35 10.73 -7.44 38.06
C THR A 35 9.32 -7.16 38.57
N GLU A 36 9.15 -7.01 39.87
CA GLU A 36 7.85 -6.68 40.48
C GLU A 36 7.33 -5.31 39.99
N TYR A 37 8.20 -4.31 39.92
CA TYR A 37 7.81 -2.98 39.41
C TYR A 37 7.54 -2.98 37.91
N TYR A 38 8.30 -3.75 37.11
CA TYR A 38 8.02 -3.91 35.70
C TYR A 38 6.62 -4.49 35.47
N ASP A 39 6.29 -5.57 36.19
CA ASP A 39 4.97 -6.20 36.11
C ASP A 39 3.86 -5.24 36.60
N PHE A 40 4.12 -4.45 37.65
CA PHE A 40 3.21 -3.39 38.07
C PHE A 40 2.96 -2.38 36.95
N PHE A 41 4.01 -1.78 36.36
CA PHE A 41 3.85 -0.76 35.32
C PHE A 41 3.17 -1.32 34.07
N LYS A 42 3.52 -2.54 33.68
CA LYS A 42 2.93 -3.27 32.55
C LYS A 42 1.43 -3.54 32.75
N ASN A 43 1.01 -3.80 33.99
CA ASN A 43 -0.39 -4.08 34.31
C ASN A 43 -1.21 -2.81 34.56
N GLU A 44 -0.62 -1.77 35.15
CA GLU A 44 -1.34 -0.55 35.54
C GLU A 44 -1.42 0.50 34.41
N TYR A 45 -0.38 0.63 33.58
CA TYR A 45 -0.36 1.63 32.50
C TYR A 45 -0.61 0.96 31.17
N ALA A 46 -1.76 1.25 30.56
CA ALA A 46 -2.09 0.69 29.25
C ALA A 46 -1.06 1.08 28.19
N SER A 47 -0.47 2.27 28.29
CA SER A 47 0.54 2.77 27.35
C SER A 47 1.96 2.24 27.60
N PHE A 48 2.18 1.37 28.58
CA PHE A 48 3.51 0.84 28.89
C PHE A 48 3.99 -0.11 27.79
N ASP A 49 5.05 0.30 27.10
CA ASP A 49 5.57 -0.34 25.89
C ASP A 49 7.02 -0.82 26.01
N GLN A 50 7.67 -0.59 27.16
CA GLN A 50 9.03 -1.05 27.42
C GLN A 50 9.08 -2.57 27.59
N THR A 51 10.08 -3.19 26.97
CA THR A 51 10.50 -4.56 27.31
C THR A 51 11.15 -4.59 28.70
N PHE A 52 11.21 -5.76 29.33
CA PHE A 52 11.89 -5.90 30.62
C PHE A 52 13.38 -5.56 30.50
N GLU A 53 14.03 -5.92 29.39
CA GLU A 53 15.42 -5.55 29.14
C GLU A 53 15.60 -4.03 28.98
N GLU A 54 14.69 -3.32 28.30
CA GLU A 54 14.76 -1.86 28.18
C GLU A 54 14.52 -1.18 29.53
N PHE A 55 13.54 -1.63 30.29
CA PHE A 55 13.24 -1.12 31.63
C PHE A 55 14.44 -1.26 32.57
N THR A 56 15.02 -2.45 32.66
CA THR A 56 16.20 -2.70 33.50
C THR A 56 17.45 -1.96 33.00
N ALA A 57 17.69 -1.92 31.68
CA ALA A 57 18.80 -1.15 31.12
C ALA A 57 18.69 0.34 31.43
N ASN A 58 17.49 0.92 31.33
CA ASN A 58 17.24 2.33 31.64
C ASN A 58 17.52 2.65 33.12
N TYR A 59 17.14 1.75 34.04
CA TYR A 59 17.50 1.88 35.45
C TYR A 59 19.02 1.94 35.64
N TYR A 60 19.75 0.94 35.15
CA TYR A 60 21.21 0.86 35.34
C TYR A 60 21.96 2.01 34.63
N GLN A 61 21.41 2.55 33.54
CA GLN A 61 21.99 3.71 32.86
C GLN A 61 21.80 5.00 33.67
N GLN A 62 20.66 5.15 34.35
CA GLN A 62 20.39 6.28 35.26
C GLN A 62 21.23 6.19 36.54
N THR A 63 21.37 5.01 37.15
CA THR A 63 22.17 4.81 38.36
C THR A 63 23.65 5.16 38.13
N THR A 64 24.19 4.76 36.97
CA THR A 64 25.56 5.11 36.54
C THR A 64 25.81 6.63 36.46
N LEU A 65 24.77 7.44 36.27
CA LEU A 65 24.84 8.91 36.18
C LEU A 65 24.60 9.62 37.54
N LYS A 66 24.14 8.89 38.57
CA LYS A 66 23.66 9.46 39.86
C LYS A 66 24.23 8.71 41.08
N ASP A 67 25.50 8.34 41.03
CA ASP A 67 26.26 7.55 42.02
C ASP A 67 26.42 8.18 43.43
N THR A 68 25.76 9.33 43.67
CA THR A 68 25.74 10.04 44.96
C THR A 68 24.53 9.73 45.83
N LEU A 69 23.53 9.02 45.29
CA LEU A 69 22.31 8.61 45.99
C LEU A 69 22.44 7.17 46.52
N SER A 70 21.66 6.83 47.55
CA SER A 70 21.55 5.42 47.99
C SER A 70 20.83 4.57 46.94
N ASP A 71 21.07 3.26 46.89
CA ASP A 71 20.44 2.36 45.92
C ASP A 71 18.90 2.44 45.96
N GLU A 72 18.33 2.61 47.16
CA GLU A 72 16.89 2.79 47.38
C GLU A 72 16.37 4.12 46.80
N ASP A 73 17.11 5.22 47.00
CA ASP A 73 16.75 6.53 46.44
C ASP A 73 16.88 6.55 44.92
N GLN A 74 17.89 5.85 44.37
CA GLN A 74 18.10 5.72 42.93
C GLN A 74 16.95 4.93 42.28
N LEU A 75 16.53 3.82 42.90
CA LEU A 75 15.38 3.04 42.46
C LEU A 75 14.10 3.88 42.50
N LYS A 76 13.85 4.57 43.61
CA LYS A 76 12.67 5.43 43.77
C LYS A 76 12.59 6.54 42.72
N GLU A 77 13.72 7.19 42.42
CA GLU A 77 13.77 8.24 41.41
C GLU A 77 13.56 7.70 39.99
N TYR A 78 14.11 6.52 39.68
CA TYR A 78 13.86 5.85 38.41
C TYR A 78 12.37 5.50 38.24
N LEU A 79 11.77 4.82 39.23
CA LEU A 79 10.34 4.47 39.21
C LEU A 79 9.46 5.70 39.07
N GLN A 80 9.83 6.81 39.71
CA GLN A 80 9.13 8.08 39.58
C GLN A 80 9.24 8.67 38.16
N SER A 81 10.41 8.57 37.52
CA SER A 81 10.60 9.01 36.14
C SER A 81 9.76 8.20 35.14
N VAL A 82 9.67 6.87 35.35
CA VAL A 82 8.82 5.99 34.55
C VAL A 82 7.35 6.38 34.76
N ASN A 83 6.92 6.56 36.02
CA ASN A 83 5.56 7.03 36.31
C ASN A 83 5.26 8.37 35.63
N ASP A 84 6.14 9.37 35.73
CA ASP A 84 5.94 10.69 35.13
C ASP A 84 5.87 10.63 33.58
N GLN A 85 6.55 9.67 32.97
CA GLN A 85 6.48 9.42 31.53
C GLN A 85 5.11 8.89 31.09
N TYR A 86 4.57 7.89 31.79
CA TYR A 86 3.35 7.18 31.36
C TYR A 86 2.05 7.73 31.96
N LEU A 87 2.13 8.38 33.13
CA LEU A 87 0.97 8.91 33.86
C LEU A 87 0.14 9.94 33.10
N PRO A 88 0.68 10.90 32.33
CA PRO A 88 -0.14 11.87 31.62
C PRO A 88 -1.06 11.21 30.58
N ALA A 89 -0.52 10.28 29.79
CA ALA A 89 -1.28 9.53 28.79
C ALA A 89 -2.33 8.63 29.45
N GLU A 90 -1.96 7.99 30.56
CA GLU A 90 -2.83 7.13 31.35
C GLU A 90 -3.96 7.90 32.04
N ALA A 91 -3.68 9.08 32.58
CA ALA A 91 -4.68 9.97 33.17
C ALA A 91 -5.63 10.53 32.10
N GLU A 92 -5.14 10.88 30.92
CA GLU A 92 -5.97 11.29 29.78
C GLU A 92 -6.87 10.14 29.32
N ARG A 93 -6.34 8.91 29.26
CA ARG A 93 -7.10 7.69 28.97
C ARG A 93 -8.24 7.47 29.96
N LEU A 94 -7.95 7.47 31.26
CA LEU A 94 -8.96 7.27 32.32
C LEU A 94 -9.94 8.45 32.47
N ALA A 95 -9.60 9.63 31.96
CA ALA A 95 -10.51 10.77 31.91
C ALA A 95 -11.56 10.67 30.78
N LYS A 96 -11.39 9.75 29.81
CA LYS A 96 -12.39 9.50 28.76
C LYS A 96 -13.71 9.04 29.38
N ILE A 97 -14.81 9.46 28.77
CA ILE A 97 -16.16 9.04 29.18
C ILE A 97 -16.47 7.74 28.43
N ALA A 98 -16.76 6.67 29.16
CA ALA A 98 -17.13 5.39 28.58
C ALA A 98 -18.45 5.53 27.78
N PRO A 99 -18.53 5.01 26.54
CA PRO A 99 -19.76 5.01 25.75
C PRO A 99 -20.71 3.90 26.25
N LEU A 100 -21.18 4.03 27.50
CA LEU A 100 -21.96 3.02 28.23
C LEU A 100 -23.21 2.53 27.49
N TRP A 101 -23.76 3.36 26.59
CA TRP A 101 -24.90 2.98 25.75
C TRP A 101 -24.60 1.76 24.87
N SER A 102 -23.36 1.64 24.38
CA SER A 102 -22.91 0.62 23.42
C SER A 102 -22.60 -0.73 24.08
N PHE A 103 -22.41 -0.71 25.40
CA PHE A 103 -22.23 -1.91 26.22
C PHE A 103 -23.61 -2.42 26.63
N ASN A 104 -23.94 -3.65 26.22
CA ASN A 104 -25.24 -4.27 26.49
C ASN A 104 -26.44 -3.45 25.97
N ILE A 105 -26.88 -3.77 24.76
CA ILE A 105 -28.12 -3.21 24.22
C ILE A 105 -29.34 -4.07 24.51
N GLY A 106 -29.18 -5.28 25.06
CA GLY A 106 -30.28 -6.23 25.31
C GLY A 106 -29.82 -7.68 25.15
N ASN A 107 -30.68 -8.64 25.48
CA ASN A 107 -30.39 -10.08 25.36
C ASN A 107 -31.38 -10.84 24.45
N SER A 108 -32.30 -10.11 23.81
CA SER A 108 -33.24 -10.61 22.82
C SER A 108 -33.42 -9.52 21.75
N LEU A 109 -33.67 -9.91 20.50
CA LEU A 109 -33.92 -8.95 19.43
C LEU A 109 -35.18 -8.11 19.68
N ASP A 110 -36.13 -8.63 20.47
CA ASP A 110 -37.35 -7.90 20.86
C ASP A 110 -37.09 -6.87 21.97
N ASN A 111 -35.91 -6.87 22.59
CA ASN A 111 -35.57 -6.01 23.73
C ASN A 111 -34.29 -5.20 23.55
N ILE A 112 -33.79 -5.05 22.32
CA ILE A 112 -32.64 -4.18 22.08
C ILE A 112 -33.02 -2.70 22.16
N THR A 113 -32.18 -1.88 22.81
CA THR A 113 -32.38 -0.44 22.97
C THR A 113 -31.16 0.34 22.50
N PHE A 114 -31.40 1.52 21.91
CA PHE A 114 -30.35 2.45 21.48
C PHE A 114 -30.56 3.80 22.15
N GLU A 115 -29.59 4.21 22.97
CA GLU A 115 -29.58 5.54 23.61
C GLU A 115 -28.90 6.58 22.72
N GLU A 116 -27.98 6.14 21.84
CA GLU A 116 -27.24 6.97 20.90
C GLU A 116 -27.14 6.31 19.51
N LYS A 117 -26.80 7.13 18.51
CA LYS A 117 -26.58 6.67 17.14
C LYS A 117 -25.12 6.27 16.95
N PRO A 118 -24.82 5.04 16.49
CA PRO A 118 -23.44 4.58 16.31
C PRO A 118 -22.69 5.38 15.25
N THR A 119 -21.36 5.46 15.42
CA THR A 119 -20.45 6.19 14.52
C THR A 119 -19.33 5.29 13.99
N TYR A 120 -18.90 5.49 12.73
CA TYR A 120 -18.01 4.55 12.01
C TYR A 120 -16.98 5.21 11.08
N GLY A 121 -16.79 6.52 11.17
CA GLY A 121 -15.96 7.27 10.25
C GLY A 121 -14.46 7.23 10.55
N THR A 122 -14.07 7.04 11.80
CA THR A 122 -12.68 7.21 12.27
C THR A 122 -11.82 6.00 11.98
N TYR A 123 -12.40 4.81 12.16
CA TYR A 123 -11.69 3.53 12.07
C TYR A 123 -12.13 2.69 10.85
N ASP A 124 -13.13 3.17 10.09
CA ASP A 124 -13.70 2.46 8.92
C ASP A 124 -14.18 1.04 9.26
N LEU A 125 -14.73 0.85 10.46
CA LEU A 125 -15.08 -0.47 11.01
C LEU A 125 -16.10 -1.20 10.12
N LEU A 126 -17.06 -0.50 9.52
CA LEU A 126 -18.09 -1.10 8.66
C LEU A 126 -17.55 -1.77 7.39
N ASN A 127 -16.35 -1.39 6.95
CA ASN A 127 -15.66 -2.01 5.80
C ASN A 127 -14.59 -3.02 6.25
N THR A 128 -14.33 -3.13 7.56
CA THR A 128 -13.24 -3.90 8.12
C THR A 128 -13.72 -5.18 8.80
N VAL A 129 -14.74 -5.08 9.65
CA VAL A 129 -15.25 -6.22 10.41
C VAL A 129 -16.04 -7.18 9.54
N GLN A 130 -16.00 -8.45 9.93
CA GLN A 130 -16.78 -9.53 9.34
C GLN A 130 -17.49 -10.33 10.45
N PRO A 131 -18.64 -10.96 10.15
CA PRO A 131 -19.24 -11.95 11.05
C PRO A 131 -18.23 -13.01 11.48
N GLY A 132 -18.11 -13.23 12.79
CA GLY A 132 -17.17 -14.15 13.40
C GLY A 132 -15.87 -13.50 13.85
N ASP A 133 -15.55 -12.27 13.42
CA ASP A 133 -14.39 -11.59 13.98
C ASP A 133 -14.54 -11.45 15.50
N ILE A 134 -13.44 -11.60 16.22
CA ILE A 134 -13.36 -11.44 17.67
C ILE A 134 -12.86 -10.03 17.94
N ILE A 135 -13.56 -9.27 18.78
CA ILE A 135 -13.07 -7.96 19.23
C ILE A 135 -12.40 -8.17 20.58
N PHE A 136 -11.10 -7.89 20.65
CA PHE A 136 -10.36 -7.81 21.89
C PHE A 136 -10.38 -6.36 22.37
N GLU A 137 -10.87 -6.13 23.57
CA GLU A 137 -10.89 -4.85 24.24
C GLU A 137 -9.83 -4.86 25.33
N LYS A 138 -8.81 -4.01 25.17
CA LYS A 138 -7.74 -3.88 26.15
C LYS A 138 -8.26 -3.24 27.44
N ASN A 139 -9.21 -2.31 27.34
CA ASN A 139 -9.80 -1.64 28.48
C ASN A 139 -11.27 -2.08 28.67
N ARG A 140 -11.65 -2.40 29.90
CA ARG A 140 -13.06 -2.56 30.28
C ARG A 140 -13.70 -1.21 30.65
N ALA A 141 -15.02 -1.12 30.45
CA ALA A 141 -15.79 0.03 30.91
C ALA A 141 -15.74 0.23 32.43
N GLU A 142 -15.67 -0.85 33.23
CA GLU A 142 -15.86 -0.76 34.68
C GLU A 142 -15.19 -1.94 35.44
N VAL A 143 -13.98 -1.74 35.98
CA VAL A 143 -13.50 -2.44 37.20
C VAL A 143 -12.52 -1.51 37.94
N PRO A 144 -12.74 -1.18 39.22
CA PRO A 144 -11.69 -0.59 40.04
C PRO A 144 -10.63 -1.66 40.35
N ALA A 145 -9.40 -1.43 39.90
CA ALA A 145 -8.14 -1.98 40.42
C ALA A 145 -8.19 -3.41 41.01
N THR A 146 -8.48 -4.42 40.18
CA THR A 146 -7.98 -5.79 40.44
C THR A 146 -7.00 -6.17 39.34
N PRO A 147 -5.73 -6.48 39.66
CA PRO A 147 -4.63 -6.55 38.68
C PRO A 147 -4.67 -7.77 37.74
N TYR A 148 -5.72 -8.59 37.77
CA TYR A 148 -5.75 -9.89 37.07
C TYR A 148 -6.73 -9.96 35.88
N PHE A 149 -7.65 -9.01 35.68
CA PHE A 149 -8.75 -9.17 34.69
C PHE A 149 -9.14 -7.89 33.93
N LEU A 150 -8.17 -7.23 33.30
CA LEU A 150 -8.36 -5.91 32.67
C LEU A 150 -9.01 -5.95 31.27
N HIS A 151 -9.04 -7.12 30.61
CA HIS A 151 -9.43 -7.24 29.21
C HIS A 151 -10.82 -7.85 29.00
N HIS A 152 -11.35 -7.69 27.80
CA HIS A 152 -12.64 -8.25 27.41
C HIS A 152 -12.62 -8.72 25.96
N VAL A 153 -13.44 -9.73 25.63
CA VAL A 153 -13.59 -10.23 24.27
C VAL A 153 -15.04 -10.50 23.94
N MET A 154 -15.37 -10.38 22.66
CA MET A 154 -16.70 -10.65 22.11
C MET A 154 -16.60 -11.12 20.67
N ILE A 155 -17.67 -11.71 20.13
CA ILE A 155 -17.76 -12.03 18.71
C ILE A 155 -18.62 -11.00 17.97
N VAL A 156 -18.25 -10.67 16.74
CA VAL A 156 -19.10 -9.92 15.80
C VAL A 156 -20.18 -10.86 15.27
N GLU A 157 -21.45 -10.57 15.55
CA GLU A 157 -22.56 -11.31 14.95
C GLU A 157 -22.74 -10.90 13.49
N GLY A 158 -22.69 -9.59 13.22
CA GLY A 158 -22.82 -9.07 11.87
C GLY A 158 -23.07 -7.57 11.81
N ILE A 159 -23.30 -7.09 10.59
CA ILE A 159 -23.64 -5.69 10.29
C ILE A 159 -25.09 -5.63 9.87
N TYR A 160 -25.89 -4.81 10.55
CA TYR A 160 -27.33 -4.70 10.35
C TYR A 160 -27.71 -3.26 9.99
N GLU A 161 -28.73 -3.09 9.16
CA GLU A 161 -29.39 -1.80 8.92
C GLU A 161 -30.80 -1.88 9.49
N GLU A 162 -31.05 -1.16 10.58
CA GLU A 162 -32.31 -1.22 11.31
C GLU A 162 -32.73 0.18 11.76
N THR A 163 -34.02 0.32 12.09
CA THR A 163 -34.59 1.56 12.60
C THR A 163 -34.88 1.41 14.09
N HIS A 164 -34.26 2.26 14.90
CA HIS A 164 -34.38 2.26 16.36
C HIS A 164 -34.88 3.60 16.88
N MET A 165 -35.55 3.59 18.03
CA MET A 165 -35.98 4.81 18.71
C MET A 165 -34.84 5.36 19.56
N ILE A 166 -34.26 6.48 19.13
CA ILE A 166 -33.16 7.16 19.82
C ILE A 166 -33.67 8.53 20.26
N ASN A 167 -33.69 8.80 21.56
CA ASN A 167 -34.19 10.06 22.12
C ASN A 167 -35.60 10.46 21.61
N GLY A 168 -36.49 9.47 21.49
CA GLY A 168 -37.87 9.69 21.02
C GLY A 168 -38.03 9.88 19.51
N LYS A 169 -36.96 9.68 18.71
CA LYS A 169 -36.98 9.79 17.25
C LYS A 169 -36.59 8.45 16.60
N ALA A 170 -37.34 8.04 15.58
CA ALA A 170 -36.98 6.90 14.75
C ALA A 170 -35.76 7.26 13.88
N GLU A 171 -34.66 6.54 14.07
CA GLU A 171 -33.40 6.73 13.35
C GLU A 171 -33.01 5.40 12.69
N THR A 172 -32.81 5.43 11.37
CA THR A 172 -32.26 4.30 10.62
C THR A 172 -30.74 4.45 10.53
N SER A 173 -30.01 3.38 10.85
CA SER A 173 -28.55 3.35 10.76
C SER A 173 -28.02 1.94 10.57
N ARG A 174 -26.88 1.84 9.88
CA ARG A 174 -26.05 0.64 9.88
C ARG A 174 -25.28 0.56 11.19
N TYR A 175 -25.18 -0.62 11.78
CA TYR A 175 -24.40 -0.86 13.00
C TYR A 175 -23.80 -2.26 13.05
N ILE A 176 -22.71 -2.41 13.80
CA ILE A 176 -22.03 -3.68 14.06
C ILE A 176 -22.59 -4.23 15.37
N ARG A 177 -23.28 -5.38 15.32
CA ARG A 177 -23.80 -6.06 16.51
C ARG A 177 -22.82 -7.13 16.96
N THR A 178 -22.56 -7.17 18.26
CA THR A 178 -21.67 -8.15 18.89
C THR A 178 -22.45 -9.02 19.88
N ILE A 179 -21.91 -10.17 20.25
CA ILE A 179 -22.41 -11.01 21.35
C ILE A 179 -21.28 -11.16 22.36
N GLU A 180 -21.57 -10.88 23.63
CA GLU A 180 -20.58 -10.80 24.70
C GLU A 180 -21.15 -11.29 26.04
N ALA A 181 -20.29 -11.75 26.95
CA ALA A 181 -20.67 -12.03 28.33
C ALA A 181 -20.13 -10.93 29.26
N THR A 182 -21.01 -10.15 29.88
CA THR A 182 -20.65 -8.99 30.69
C THR A 182 -21.15 -9.10 32.13
N SER A 183 -20.38 -8.62 33.10
CA SER A 183 -20.83 -8.51 34.48
C SER A 183 -21.96 -7.48 34.60
N LYS A 184 -22.84 -7.66 35.60
CA LYS A 184 -23.78 -6.59 35.96
C LYS A 184 -22.99 -5.39 36.48
N SER A 185 -23.34 -4.22 36.00
CA SER A 185 -22.76 -2.93 36.40
C SER A 185 -23.69 -2.25 37.41
N ASP A 186 -23.12 -1.64 38.44
CA ASP A 186 -23.86 -0.81 39.40
C ASP A 186 -24.19 0.58 38.81
N ASP A 187 -23.40 1.05 37.84
CA ASP A 187 -23.60 2.30 37.10
C ASP A 187 -24.62 2.16 35.95
N LEU A 188 -24.94 0.92 35.56
CA LEU A 188 -26.01 0.56 34.61
C LEU A 188 -27.05 -0.36 35.27
N PRO A 189 -27.74 0.09 36.34
CA PRO A 189 -28.62 -0.76 37.15
C PRO A 189 -29.79 -1.34 36.35
N ASP A 190 -30.17 -0.66 35.26
CA ASP A 190 -31.26 -1.04 34.36
C ASP A 190 -30.83 -2.03 33.26
N LYS A 191 -29.53 -2.31 33.11
CA LYS A 191 -28.99 -3.26 32.13
C LYS A 191 -28.65 -4.59 32.81
N ALA A 192 -29.24 -5.69 32.33
CA ALA A 192 -29.02 -7.02 32.89
C ALA A 192 -27.61 -7.55 32.52
N GLY A 193 -26.79 -7.93 33.50
CA GLY A 193 -25.55 -8.66 33.24
C GLY A 193 -25.80 -10.08 32.69
N GLY A 194 -24.83 -10.64 31.98
CA GLY A 194 -24.93 -11.95 31.34
C GLY A 194 -24.47 -11.97 29.90
N VAL A 195 -24.91 -12.96 29.14
CA VAL A 195 -24.71 -13.01 27.68
C VAL A 195 -25.71 -12.10 26.99
N VAL A 196 -25.21 -11.09 26.30
CA VAL A 196 -25.97 -9.97 25.77
C VAL A 196 -25.49 -9.59 24.37
N TYR A 197 -26.28 -8.78 23.67
CA TYR A 197 -25.85 -8.06 22.49
C TYR A 197 -25.12 -6.78 22.87
N GLY A 198 -24.09 -6.43 22.12
CA GLY A 198 -23.41 -5.14 22.19
C GLY A 198 -23.40 -4.43 20.84
N VAL A 199 -22.96 -3.18 20.84
CA VAL A 199 -22.65 -2.42 19.62
C VAL A 199 -21.17 -2.09 19.62
N LEU A 200 -20.48 -2.43 18.53
CA LEU A 200 -19.15 -1.89 18.26
C LEU A 200 -19.30 -0.64 17.41
N ASP A 201 -18.71 0.47 17.83
CA ASP A 201 -18.65 1.73 17.10
C ASP A 201 -17.32 2.45 17.35
N ASP A 202 -17.05 3.55 16.65
CA ASP A 202 -15.80 4.31 16.78
C ASP A 202 -15.52 4.75 18.22
N GLN A 203 -16.55 5.15 18.97
CA GLN A 203 -16.39 5.63 20.35
C GLN A 203 -15.97 4.48 21.26
N ARG A 204 -16.66 3.33 21.17
CA ARG A 204 -16.31 2.13 21.93
C ARG A 204 -14.91 1.66 21.57
N PHE A 205 -14.61 1.57 20.27
CA PHE A 205 -13.32 1.11 19.75
C PHE A 205 -12.15 1.98 20.26
N ASP A 206 -12.31 3.32 20.24
CA ASP A 206 -11.31 4.26 20.74
C ASP A 206 -11.15 4.23 22.27
N TYR A 207 -12.27 4.08 22.99
CA TYR A 207 -12.27 4.02 24.44
C TYR A 207 -11.62 2.74 24.95
N THR A 208 -11.94 1.60 24.34
CA THR A 208 -11.46 0.28 24.78
C THR A 208 -10.11 -0.12 24.22
N GLU A 209 -9.51 0.72 23.36
CA GLU A 209 -8.30 0.39 22.58
C GLU A 209 -8.46 -0.97 21.88
N ALA A 210 -9.60 -1.14 21.22
CA ALA A 210 -9.99 -2.42 20.68
C ALA A 210 -9.08 -2.87 19.53
N THR A 211 -8.92 -4.19 19.40
CA THR A 211 -8.25 -4.88 18.31
C THR A 211 -9.22 -5.86 17.67
N ILE A 212 -9.25 -5.91 16.34
CA ILE A 212 -10.04 -6.89 15.58
C ILE A 212 -9.16 -8.11 15.32
N LEU A 213 -9.60 -9.26 15.80
CA LEU A 213 -8.97 -10.56 15.62
C LEU A 213 -9.82 -11.41 14.68
N ARG A 214 -9.21 -11.94 13.63
CA ARG A 214 -9.87 -12.83 12.68
C ARG A 214 -9.30 -14.23 12.81
N VAL A 215 -10.14 -15.25 12.70
CA VAL A 215 -9.72 -16.66 12.61
C VAL A 215 -9.62 -17.04 11.13
N PRO A 216 -8.44 -16.94 10.49
CA PRO A 216 -8.30 -17.11 9.04
C PRO A 216 -8.61 -18.53 8.57
N GLU A 217 -8.32 -19.54 9.39
CA GLU A 217 -8.56 -20.95 9.06
C GLU A 217 -10.04 -21.35 9.17
N ALA A 218 -10.88 -20.54 9.83
CA ALA A 218 -12.30 -20.84 10.00
C ALA A 218 -13.08 -20.65 8.70
N THR A 219 -13.79 -21.70 8.27
CA THR A 219 -14.71 -21.58 7.14
C THR A 219 -15.88 -20.65 7.48
N ALA A 220 -16.56 -20.11 6.46
CA ALA A 220 -17.77 -19.32 6.67
C ALA A 220 -18.85 -20.09 7.46
N LEU A 221 -18.92 -21.41 7.30
CA LEU A 221 -19.83 -22.27 8.05
C LEU A 221 -19.43 -22.38 9.53
N GLN A 222 -18.13 -22.47 9.83
CA GLN A 222 -17.62 -22.46 11.21
C GLN A 222 -17.89 -21.13 11.91
N LYS A 223 -17.61 -20.01 11.24
CA LYS A 223 -17.92 -18.68 11.79
C LYS A 223 -19.42 -18.56 12.12
N ASN A 224 -20.28 -19.03 11.22
CA ASN A 224 -21.73 -19.08 11.47
C ASN A 224 -22.09 -20.01 12.64
N ALA A 225 -21.49 -21.19 12.75
CA ALA A 225 -21.74 -22.11 13.86
C ALA A 225 -21.32 -21.52 15.21
N ALA A 226 -20.16 -20.84 15.27
CA ALA A 226 -19.70 -20.13 16.47
C ALA A 226 -20.69 -19.02 16.89
N ILE A 227 -21.13 -18.20 15.93
CA ILE A 227 -22.16 -17.18 16.18
C ILE A 227 -23.46 -17.81 16.69
N GLN A 228 -23.94 -18.90 16.06
CA GLN A 228 -25.15 -19.60 16.50
C GLN A 228 -25.01 -20.19 17.90
N PHE A 229 -23.82 -20.72 18.24
CA PHE A 229 -23.53 -21.16 19.59
C PHE A 229 -23.70 -20.01 20.57
N MET A 230 -23.03 -18.88 20.37
CA MET A 230 -23.15 -17.73 21.29
C MET A 230 -24.57 -17.17 21.37
N ARG A 231 -25.31 -17.12 20.25
CA ARG A 231 -26.74 -16.74 20.24
C ARG A 231 -27.58 -17.66 21.13
N SER A 232 -27.33 -18.97 21.11
CA SER A 232 -28.04 -19.91 21.99
C SER A 232 -27.74 -19.73 23.48
N GLN A 233 -26.73 -18.93 23.83
CA GLN A 233 -26.34 -18.65 25.20
C GLN A 233 -26.91 -17.31 25.74
N LEU A 234 -27.58 -16.51 24.92
CA LEU A 234 -28.15 -15.21 25.32
C LEU A 234 -29.01 -15.32 26.58
N GLY A 235 -28.85 -14.35 27.49
CA GLY A 235 -29.55 -14.28 28.77
C GLY A 235 -28.94 -15.13 29.89
N LYS A 236 -27.95 -16.00 29.61
CA LYS A 236 -27.25 -16.73 30.67
C LYS A 236 -26.41 -15.79 31.54
N PRO A 237 -26.33 -16.02 32.87
CA PRO A 237 -25.54 -15.20 33.77
C PRO A 237 -24.06 -15.13 33.44
N TYR A 238 -23.44 -14.02 33.81
CA TYR A 238 -21.98 -13.87 33.80
C TYR A 238 -21.38 -14.43 35.10
N HIS A 239 -20.25 -15.12 35.00
CA HIS A 239 -19.51 -15.58 36.17
C HIS A 239 -18.02 -15.70 35.89
N ILE A 240 -17.19 -15.33 36.86
CA ILE A 240 -15.74 -15.53 36.87
C ILE A 240 -15.28 -15.85 38.30
N SER A 241 -14.45 -16.87 38.45
CA SER A 241 -13.76 -17.25 39.68
C SER A 241 -12.53 -18.11 39.33
N ILE A 242 -11.58 -18.27 40.26
CA ILE A 242 -10.39 -19.12 40.03
C ILE A 242 -10.80 -20.57 39.75
N ASP A 243 -11.80 -21.09 40.47
CA ASP A 243 -12.35 -22.42 40.24
C ASP A 243 -13.05 -22.54 38.87
N PHE A 244 -13.78 -21.50 38.45
CA PHE A 244 -14.40 -21.43 37.13
C PHE A 244 -13.34 -21.49 36.00
N LEU A 245 -12.21 -20.82 36.21
CA LEU A 245 -11.12 -20.76 35.26
C LEU A 245 -10.35 -22.10 35.17
N GLN A 246 -10.13 -22.77 36.29
CA GLN A 246 -9.49 -24.10 36.32
C GLN A 246 -10.32 -25.21 35.65
N HIS A 247 -11.62 -25.00 35.45
CA HIS A 247 -12.55 -25.98 34.87
C HIS A 247 -13.22 -25.44 33.59
N LYS A 248 -12.41 -25.24 32.54
CA LYS A 248 -12.93 -24.89 31.21
C LYS A 248 -13.90 -25.97 30.71
N ASN A 249 -15.08 -25.55 30.25
CA ASN A 249 -16.12 -26.45 29.76
C ASN A 249 -16.94 -25.72 28.69
N ARG A 250 -16.96 -26.32 27.50
CA ARG A 250 -17.57 -25.81 26.27
C ARG A 250 -19.02 -26.24 26.04
N LEU A 251 -19.62 -27.01 26.94
CA LEU A 251 -21.00 -27.51 26.79
C LEU A 251 -22.01 -26.35 26.71
N SER A 252 -22.94 -26.44 25.75
CA SER A 252 -24.05 -25.48 25.63
C SER A 252 -24.99 -25.49 26.84
N SER A 253 -24.92 -26.51 27.70
CA SER A 253 -25.69 -26.62 28.94
C SER A 253 -25.09 -25.88 30.13
N ARG A 254 -23.92 -25.24 29.98
CA ARG A 254 -23.28 -24.47 31.07
C ARG A 254 -24.22 -23.41 31.62
N GLU A 255 -24.25 -23.23 32.94
CA GLU A 255 -25.20 -22.32 33.60
C GLU A 255 -24.78 -20.84 33.49
N ASN A 256 -23.51 -20.56 33.27
CA ASN A 256 -22.94 -19.20 33.25
C ASN A 256 -21.71 -19.11 32.35
N TRP A 257 -21.32 -17.89 31.99
CA TRP A 257 -20.22 -17.64 31.05
C TRP A 257 -19.29 -16.51 31.52
N TYR A 258 -18.01 -16.66 31.17
CA TYR A 258 -17.01 -15.60 31.14
C TYR A 258 -16.72 -15.25 29.68
N CYS A 259 -16.29 -14.00 29.41
CA CYS A 259 -16.21 -13.48 28.05
C CYS A 259 -15.33 -14.33 27.12
N SER A 260 -14.09 -14.61 27.51
CA SER A 260 -13.17 -15.43 26.70
C SER A 260 -13.55 -16.90 26.66
N THR A 261 -14.01 -17.48 27.77
CA THR A 261 -14.47 -18.88 27.77
C THR A 261 -15.67 -19.09 26.84
N LEU A 262 -16.56 -18.10 26.71
CA LEU A 262 -17.70 -18.16 25.79
C LEU A 262 -17.25 -18.11 24.33
N VAL A 263 -16.35 -17.17 23.98
CA VAL A 263 -15.81 -17.05 22.62
C VAL A 263 -15.01 -18.30 22.22
N TRP A 264 -14.16 -18.79 23.14
CA TRP A 264 -13.44 -20.05 22.96
C TRP A 264 -14.39 -21.21 22.74
N ALA A 265 -15.39 -21.41 23.61
CA ALA A 265 -16.35 -22.51 23.47
C ALA A 265 -17.11 -22.45 22.13
N ALA A 266 -17.40 -21.24 21.63
CA ALA A 266 -18.06 -21.05 20.35
C ALA A 266 -17.24 -21.60 19.18
N TYR A 267 -15.95 -21.27 19.11
CA TYR A 267 -15.04 -21.74 18.07
C TYR A 267 -14.61 -23.19 18.26
N MET A 268 -14.42 -23.61 19.51
CA MET A 268 -14.11 -24.99 19.87
C MET A 268 -15.25 -25.93 19.48
N ASN A 269 -16.51 -25.47 19.50
CA ASN A 269 -17.65 -26.28 19.07
C ASN A 269 -17.98 -26.17 17.57
N ALA A 270 -17.34 -25.29 16.82
CA ALA A 270 -17.71 -24.99 15.43
C ALA A 270 -17.04 -25.96 14.43
N THR A 271 -17.83 -26.80 13.77
CA THR A 271 -17.31 -27.79 12.82
C THR A 271 -17.29 -27.25 11.37
N PRO A 272 -16.38 -27.74 10.50
CA PRO A 272 -16.28 -27.31 9.09
C PRO A 272 -17.57 -27.41 8.27
N ASP A 273 -18.47 -28.34 8.63
CA ASP A 273 -19.79 -28.52 8.00
C ASP A 273 -20.90 -27.63 8.60
N GLY A 274 -20.56 -26.73 9.53
CA GLY A 274 -21.49 -25.74 10.10
C GLY A 274 -22.35 -26.25 11.25
N ARG A 275 -22.00 -27.38 11.85
CA ARG A 275 -22.67 -27.91 13.06
C ARG A 275 -21.98 -27.37 14.32
N ILE A 276 -22.72 -27.45 15.42
CA ILE A 276 -22.20 -27.26 16.78
C ILE A 276 -21.98 -28.64 17.37
N ASP A 277 -20.72 -29.01 17.64
CA ASP A 277 -20.36 -30.26 18.31
C ASP A 277 -19.84 -29.98 19.72
N ASP A 278 -20.76 -29.84 20.66
CA ASP A 278 -20.44 -29.61 22.07
C ASP A 278 -20.27 -30.91 22.89
N ARG A 279 -20.36 -32.09 22.27
CA ARG A 279 -20.41 -33.38 22.99
C ARG A 279 -19.24 -34.30 22.72
N THR A 280 -18.66 -34.29 21.52
CA THR A 280 -17.52 -35.15 21.18
C THR A 280 -16.29 -34.68 21.94
N PRO A 281 -15.69 -35.45 22.87
CA PRO A 281 -14.59 -34.94 23.69
C PRO A 281 -13.39 -34.47 22.82
N GLU A 282 -12.72 -33.39 23.24
CA GLU A 282 -11.73 -32.68 22.40
C GLU A 282 -10.50 -33.52 22.01
N TYR A 283 -10.16 -34.52 22.83
CA TYR A 283 -9.06 -35.46 22.57
C TYR A 283 -9.41 -36.55 21.54
N TYR A 284 -10.64 -36.58 21.02
CA TYR A 284 -11.01 -37.56 20.00
C TYR A 284 -10.43 -37.17 18.63
N PRO A 285 -9.85 -38.11 17.85
CA PRO A 285 -9.22 -37.80 16.57
C PRO A 285 -10.13 -37.18 15.50
N ASN A 286 -11.45 -37.29 15.65
CA ASN A 286 -12.44 -36.74 14.74
C ASN A 286 -13.04 -35.41 15.20
N PHE A 287 -12.54 -34.84 16.29
CA PHE A 287 -12.92 -33.50 16.74
C PHE A 287 -12.31 -32.45 15.80
N GLN A 288 -13.12 -31.47 15.37
CA GLN A 288 -12.75 -30.50 14.32
C GLN A 288 -13.03 -29.05 14.75
N GLY A 289 -13.09 -28.81 16.07
CA GLY A 289 -13.15 -27.47 16.63
C GLY A 289 -11.87 -26.68 16.40
N ILE A 290 -11.96 -25.37 16.57
CA ILE A 290 -10.78 -24.49 16.56
C ILE A 290 -10.49 -24.09 18.01
N ASP A 291 -9.36 -24.55 18.52
CA ASP A 291 -8.89 -24.16 19.85
C ASP A 291 -8.20 -22.79 19.78
N LEU A 292 -8.78 -21.81 20.48
CA LEU A 292 -8.26 -20.45 20.54
C LEU A 292 -7.38 -20.19 21.77
N GLU A 293 -7.15 -21.20 22.60
CA GLU A 293 -6.24 -21.09 23.74
C GLU A 293 -4.78 -21.19 23.27
N THR A 294 -3.86 -20.53 23.97
CA THR A 294 -2.43 -20.60 23.68
C THR A 294 -1.77 -21.76 24.45
N ASP A 295 -0.66 -22.28 23.93
CA ASP A 295 0.12 -23.39 24.51
C ASP A 295 1.35 -22.89 25.32
N ASP A 296 1.26 -21.73 25.97
CA ASP A 296 2.39 -21.13 26.68
C ASP A 296 2.80 -21.91 27.95
N LEU A 297 4.10 -21.93 28.25
CA LEU A 297 4.70 -22.66 29.39
C LEU A 297 4.18 -22.20 30.78
N LEU A 298 3.51 -21.05 30.82
CA LEU A 298 2.83 -20.47 31.99
C LEU A 298 1.36 -20.23 31.64
N ASN A 299 0.63 -21.26 31.21
CA ASN A 299 -0.81 -21.14 31.06
C ASN A 299 -1.44 -20.77 32.42
N GLU A 300 -2.00 -19.56 32.47
CA GLU A 300 -2.89 -19.16 33.54
C GLU A 300 -4.05 -20.17 33.61
N PRO A 301 -4.68 -20.39 34.79
CA PRO A 301 -5.84 -21.24 34.84
C PRO A 301 -6.93 -20.69 33.89
N GLY A 302 -7.37 -21.51 32.93
CA GLY A 302 -8.50 -21.24 32.03
C GLY A 302 -8.16 -20.49 30.75
N VAL A 303 -9.19 -20.16 29.96
CA VAL A 303 -9.05 -19.38 28.73
C VAL A 303 -9.29 -17.91 29.04
N THR A 304 -8.24 -17.11 29.00
CA THR A 304 -8.26 -15.65 29.20
C THR A 304 -8.42 -14.90 27.88
N PRO A 305 -8.81 -13.61 27.90
CA PRO A 305 -8.77 -12.77 26.71
C PRO A 305 -7.37 -12.67 26.08
N ASN A 306 -6.31 -12.72 26.89
CA ASN A 306 -4.92 -12.65 26.41
C ASN A 306 -4.51 -13.93 25.68
N ASP A 307 -5.00 -15.09 26.09
CA ASP A 307 -4.76 -16.35 25.38
C ASP A 307 -5.32 -16.27 23.96
N ILE A 308 -6.54 -15.75 23.81
CA ILE A 308 -7.15 -15.54 22.49
C ILE A 308 -6.37 -14.50 21.68
N LEU A 309 -5.92 -13.39 22.29
CA LEU A 309 -5.11 -12.37 21.61
C LEU A 309 -3.77 -12.92 21.09
N ARG A 310 -3.16 -13.86 21.82
CA ARG A 310 -1.84 -14.43 21.52
C ARG A 310 -1.91 -15.76 20.75
N SER A 311 -3.10 -16.32 20.58
CA SER A 311 -3.32 -17.57 19.85
C SER A 311 -2.75 -17.50 18.44
N ASP A 312 -2.07 -18.57 18.02
CA ASP A 312 -1.59 -18.73 16.65
C ASP A 312 -2.73 -18.92 15.62
N LYS A 313 -3.98 -19.09 16.11
CA LYS A 313 -5.18 -19.25 15.29
C LYS A 313 -5.86 -17.93 14.93
N VAL A 314 -5.38 -16.79 15.46
CA VAL A 314 -5.94 -15.48 15.15
C VAL A 314 -4.92 -14.58 14.45
N GLU A 315 -5.42 -13.68 13.61
CA GLU A 315 -4.64 -12.60 13.00
C GLU A 315 -5.28 -11.24 13.31
N LYS A 316 -4.45 -10.22 13.57
CA LYS A 316 -4.93 -8.84 13.68
C LYS A 316 -5.39 -8.37 12.30
N THR A 317 -6.56 -7.74 12.26
CA THR A 317 -7.12 -7.18 11.02
C THR A 317 -7.10 -5.66 11.05
N SER A 318 -6.70 -5.05 9.93
CA SER A 318 -6.78 -3.61 9.66
C SER A 318 -7.68 -3.32 8.46
N PRO A 319 -8.17 -2.07 8.30
CA PRO A 319 -9.00 -1.69 7.17
C PRO A 319 -8.27 -1.94 5.86
N SER A 320 -8.99 -2.53 4.91
CA SER A 320 -8.46 -2.88 3.59
C SER A 320 -9.53 -2.67 2.53
N PHE A 321 -9.13 -2.80 1.28
CA PHE A 321 -9.98 -2.61 0.11
C PHE A 321 -10.41 -3.96 -0.45
N VAL A 322 -11.61 -4.04 -1.01
CA VAL A 322 -12.14 -5.28 -1.61
C VAL A 322 -11.21 -5.78 -2.74
N ASP A 323 -10.73 -4.85 -3.57
CA ASP A 323 -9.80 -5.13 -4.66
C ASP A 323 -8.36 -4.75 -4.27
N TYR A 324 -7.95 -5.10 -3.04
CA TYR A 324 -6.62 -4.79 -2.52
C TYR A 324 -5.51 -5.31 -3.45
N GLN A 325 -4.58 -4.42 -3.80
CA GLN A 325 -3.33 -4.75 -4.48
C GLN A 325 -2.13 -4.39 -3.64
N TYR A 326 -1.10 -5.25 -3.67
CA TYR A 326 0.16 -5.01 -2.98
C TYR A 326 1.14 -4.30 -3.92
N TYR A 327 1.21 -2.97 -3.81
CA TYR A 327 2.03 -2.10 -4.66
C TYR A 327 3.50 -2.07 -4.24
N LEU A 328 3.81 -2.40 -2.98
CA LEU A 328 5.17 -2.39 -2.44
C LEU A 328 5.98 -3.66 -2.73
N GLN A 329 5.58 -4.48 -3.71
CA GLN A 329 6.33 -5.71 -4.01
C GLN A 329 7.78 -5.38 -4.41
N ASN A 330 8.72 -5.80 -3.57
CA ASN A 330 10.16 -5.50 -3.70
C ASN A 330 10.49 -3.99 -3.67
N VAL A 331 9.69 -3.20 -2.95
CA VAL A 331 9.95 -1.79 -2.64
C VAL A 331 10.17 -1.70 -1.14
N ILE A 332 11.37 -1.28 -0.72
CA ILE A 332 11.69 -1.17 0.71
C ILE A 332 10.99 0.08 1.25
N SER A 333 10.11 -0.09 2.23
CA SER A 333 9.37 1.01 2.85
C SER A 333 9.82 1.23 4.29
N SER A 334 10.01 2.48 4.69
CA SER A 334 10.30 2.86 6.08
C SER A 334 9.66 4.19 6.43
N PRO A 335 9.09 4.35 7.64
CA PRO A 335 8.81 5.68 8.16
C PRO A 335 10.12 6.47 8.33
N ILE A 336 10.04 7.80 8.21
CA ILE A 336 11.15 8.72 8.48
C ILE A 336 11.54 8.62 9.96
N GLY A 337 12.83 8.50 10.24
CA GLY A 337 13.37 8.21 11.57
C GLY A 337 13.40 6.72 11.93
N GLY A 338 12.88 5.84 11.07
CA GLY A 338 13.00 4.39 11.21
C GLY A 338 14.42 3.88 10.93
N PRO A 339 14.76 2.65 11.37
CA PRO A 339 16.11 2.09 11.24
C PRO A 339 16.58 1.98 9.78
N ASP A 340 15.65 1.78 8.84
CA ASP A 340 15.94 1.53 7.42
C ASP A 340 15.74 2.75 6.50
N GLU A 341 15.47 3.95 7.03
CA GLU A 341 15.14 5.14 6.20
C GLU A 341 16.20 5.43 5.11
N LYS A 342 17.49 5.20 5.41
CA LYS A 342 18.59 5.48 4.48
C LYS A 342 18.62 4.57 3.26
N VAL A 343 18.05 3.38 3.37
CA VAL A 343 18.01 2.37 2.30
C VAL A 343 16.60 2.20 1.71
N ALA A 344 15.60 2.84 2.30
CA ALA A 344 14.22 2.76 1.86
C ALA A 344 13.99 3.44 0.50
N ASP A 345 13.26 2.74 -0.36
CA ASP A 345 12.75 3.22 -1.65
C ASP A 345 11.50 4.08 -1.45
N PHE A 346 10.70 3.78 -0.42
CA PHE A 346 9.50 4.51 -0.02
C PHE A 346 9.63 5.06 1.40
N THR A 347 9.40 6.35 1.58
CA THR A 347 9.49 7.02 2.88
C THR A 347 8.29 7.90 3.15
N PHE A 348 7.85 7.95 4.41
CA PHE A 348 6.71 8.75 4.85
C PHE A 348 6.86 9.19 6.30
N ARG A 349 6.14 10.23 6.73
CA ARG A 349 5.99 10.55 8.17
C ARG A 349 4.58 10.16 8.59
N SER A 350 4.45 9.41 9.67
CA SER A 350 3.16 8.97 10.22
C SER A 350 2.20 10.12 10.55
N ASN A 351 2.72 11.31 10.82
CA ASN A 351 1.96 12.52 11.12
C ASN A 351 1.89 13.52 9.94
N SER A 352 2.28 13.11 8.74
CA SER A 352 2.25 13.96 7.54
C SER A 352 1.40 13.34 6.45
N ASN A 353 0.92 14.19 5.55
CA ASN A 353 0.21 13.78 4.36
C ASN A 353 1.16 13.48 3.18
N ILE A 354 2.48 13.49 3.40
CA ILE A 354 3.49 13.44 2.32
C ILE A 354 4.21 12.09 2.31
N TYR A 355 4.26 11.50 1.13
CA TYR A 355 4.88 10.22 0.81
C TYR A 355 5.91 10.43 -0.29
N ASN A 356 7.08 9.81 -0.17
CA ASN A 356 8.20 10.04 -1.07
C ASN A 356 8.80 8.73 -1.56
N LEU A 357 9.09 8.67 -2.85
CA LEU A 357 9.93 7.66 -3.46
C LEU A 357 11.36 8.15 -3.66
N ARG A 358 12.30 7.22 -3.62
CA ARG A 358 13.75 7.42 -3.79
C ARG A 358 14.29 6.35 -4.75
N ASN A 359 15.61 6.33 -4.98
CA ASN A 359 16.31 5.25 -5.71
C ASN A 359 15.72 4.94 -7.11
N ASP A 360 15.42 5.97 -7.90
CA ASP A 360 14.84 5.86 -9.25
C ASP A 360 13.42 5.26 -9.31
N TYR A 361 12.72 5.20 -8.17
CA TYR A 361 11.28 4.91 -8.14
C TYR A 361 10.46 6.20 -8.28
N TYR A 362 9.36 6.09 -9.02
CA TYR A 362 8.44 7.18 -9.33
C TYR A 362 7.00 6.74 -9.18
N PHE A 363 6.16 7.64 -8.71
CA PHE A 363 4.72 7.51 -8.82
C PHE A 363 4.31 7.87 -10.25
N ILE A 364 3.52 6.99 -10.88
CA ILE A 364 2.88 7.25 -12.16
C ILE A 364 1.37 7.24 -11.95
N ALA A 365 0.71 8.34 -12.31
CA ALA A 365 -0.75 8.41 -12.32
C ALA A 365 -1.25 8.68 -13.73
N ILE A 366 -2.27 7.95 -14.18
CA ILE A 366 -2.93 8.19 -15.47
C ILE A 366 -4.38 8.60 -15.19
N ASP A 367 -4.74 9.81 -15.56
CA ASP A 367 -6.10 10.29 -15.44
C ASP A 367 -7.00 9.49 -16.39
N GLN A 368 -8.01 8.82 -15.83
CA GLN A 368 -8.86 7.88 -16.58
C GLN A 368 -9.76 8.60 -17.59
N ASN A 369 -10.08 9.88 -17.36
CA ASN A 369 -10.96 10.66 -18.23
C ASN A 369 -10.22 11.22 -19.44
N THR A 370 -8.99 11.68 -19.24
CA THR A 370 -8.16 12.37 -20.26
C THR A 370 -7.07 11.47 -20.84
N GLN A 371 -6.79 10.33 -20.21
CA GLN A 371 -5.67 9.42 -20.51
C GLN A 371 -4.30 10.11 -20.39
N LYS A 372 -4.23 11.24 -19.67
CA LYS A 372 -3.01 12.00 -19.50
C LYS A 372 -2.20 11.40 -18.33
N PRO A 373 -0.94 11.00 -18.56
CA PRO A 373 -0.07 10.55 -17.49
C PRO A 373 0.56 11.72 -16.74
N TYR A 374 0.89 11.47 -15.47
CA TYR A 374 1.58 12.34 -14.54
C TYR A 374 2.66 11.52 -13.83
N ARG A 375 3.76 12.18 -13.45
CA ARG A 375 4.84 11.56 -12.67
C ARG A 375 5.28 12.45 -11.52
N SER A 376 5.71 11.85 -10.43
CA SER A 376 6.41 12.54 -9.33
C SER A 376 7.16 11.54 -8.46
N THR A 377 8.11 12.02 -7.67
CA THR A 377 8.69 11.26 -6.55
C THR A 377 7.94 11.56 -5.25
N GLU A 378 7.09 12.58 -5.22
CA GLU A 378 6.30 12.96 -4.06
C GLU A 378 4.81 12.72 -4.34
N LEU A 379 4.08 12.31 -3.30
CA LEU A 379 2.64 12.19 -3.29
C LEU A 379 2.14 12.84 -2.01
N THR A 380 1.09 13.66 -2.13
CA THR A 380 0.35 14.17 -0.98
C THR A 380 -1.03 13.51 -0.93
N LEU A 381 -1.33 12.83 0.18
CA LEU A 381 -2.66 12.32 0.52
C LEU A 381 -3.01 12.67 1.96
N GLY A 382 -4.11 13.39 2.16
CA GLY A 382 -4.67 13.68 3.48
C GLY A 382 -5.63 14.85 3.47
N ARG A 383 -5.64 15.67 4.52
CA ARG A 383 -6.48 16.89 4.60
C ARG A 383 -5.64 18.15 4.65
N ASN A 384 -6.10 19.21 3.99
CA ASN A 384 -5.51 20.54 4.13
C ASN A 384 -6.02 21.27 5.39
N VAL A 385 -5.52 22.49 5.61
CA VAL A 385 -5.89 23.34 6.76
C VAL A 385 -7.39 23.68 6.86
N PHE A 386 -8.15 23.51 5.78
CA PHE A 386 -9.60 23.71 5.75
C PHE A 386 -10.38 22.40 5.93
N GLY A 387 -9.70 21.30 6.25
CA GLY A 387 -10.30 19.99 6.41
C GLY A 387 -10.74 19.34 5.08
N LYS A 388 -10.36 19.88 3.92
CA LYS A 388 -10.67 19.25 2.63
C LYS A 388 -9.64 18.18 2.28
N VAL A 389 -10.11 17.08 1.70
CA VAL A 389 -9.23 16.02 1.18
C VAL A 389 -8.38 16.57 0.04
N VAL A 390 -7.11 16.22 0.06
CA VAL A 390 -6.13 16.51 -0.97
C VAL A 390 -5.46 15.19 -1.35
N ALA A 391 -5.50 14.88 -2.65
CA ALA A 391 -4.77 13.78 -3.27
C ALA A 391 -4.09 14.35 -4.53
N GLN A 392 -2.76 14.44 -4.53
CA GLN A 392 -2.01 15.08 -5.61
C GLN A 392 -0.57 14.60 -5.67
N LEU A 393 0.03 14.55 -6.88
CA LEU A 393 1.46 14.25 -7.05
C LEU A 393 2.36 15.48 -6.92
N ASN A 394 1.82 16.65 -7.22
CA ASN A 394 2.48 17.94 -7.06
C ASN A 394 1.40 19.04 -7.11
N ALA A 395 1.82 20.30 -6.94
CA ALA A 395 0.91 21.45 -6.92
C ALA A 395 0.04 21.63 -8.19
N PHE A 396 0.38 20.95 -9.30
CA PHE A 396 -0.31 21.07 -10.59
C PHE A 396 -1.04 19.79 -11.01
N ALA A 397 -0.94 18.70 -10.24
CA ALA A 397 -1.49 17.39 -10.56
C ALA A 397 -2.41 16.92 -9.43
N ASN A 398 -3.56 17.57 -9.30
CA ASN A 398 -4.61 17.25 -8.33
C ASN A 398 -5.54 16.19 -8.90
N PHE A 399 -5.81 15.17 -8.12
CA PHE A 399 -6.71 14.09 -8.52
C PHE A 399 -8.15 14.44 -8.22
N GLN A 400 -9.01 14.23 -9.21
CA GLN A 400 -10.44 14.35 -9.01
C GLN A 400 -10.93 13.16 -8.17
N LEU A 401 -11.63 13.45 -7.08
CA LEU A 401 -12.24 12.44 -6.24
C LEU A 401 -13.44 11.79 -6.93
N THR A 402 -13.71 10.52 -6.61
CA THR A 402 -14.98 9.87 -6.98
C THR A 402 -16.13 10.42 -6.15
N LYS A 403 -17.37 10.27 -6.62
CA LYS A 403 -18.57 10.68 -5.87
C LYS A 403 -18.68 10.01 -4.50
N GLU A 404 -18.27 8.74 -4.42
CA GLU A 404 -18.24 8.00 -3.16
C GLU A 404 -17.27 8.64 -2.17
N ALA A 405 -16.05 8.99 -2.62
CA ALA A 405 -15.06 9.65 -1.79
C ALA A 405 -15.54 11.04 -1.35
N GLU A 406 -16.14 11.82 -2.24
CA GLU A 406 -16.72 13.13 -1.92
C GLU A 406 -17.77 13.03 -0.81
N GLN A 407 -18.61 11.99 -0.84
CA GLN A 407 -19.64 11.74 0.18
C GLN A 407 -19.02 11.23 1.49
N LYS A 408 -18.15 10.21 1.42
CA LYS A 408 -17.49 9.60 2.59
C LYS A 408 -16.67 10.62 3.37
N TYR A 409 -15.91 11.47 2.68
CA TYR A 409 -15.00 12.42 3.32
C TYR A 409 -15.55 13.85 3.46
N ALA A 410 -16.85 14.03 3.21
CA ALA A 410 -17.56 15.30 3.43
C ALA A 410 -17.49 15.77 4.89
N ASP A 411 -17.52 14.83 5.84
CA ASP A 411 -17.26 15.14 7.25
C ASP A 411 -15.75 15.31 7.46
N PRO A 412 -15.27 16.50 7.87
CA PRO A 412 -13.85 16.76 8.09
C PRO A 412 -13.26 15.96 9.25
N LYS A 413 -14.08 15.36 10.12
CA LYS A 413 -13.62 14.52 11.24
C LYS A 413 -13.16 13.13 10.79
N ILE A 414 -13.63 12.67 9.63
CA ILE A 414 -13.26 11.36 9.07
C ILE A 414 -11.82 11.47 8.56
N PRO A 415 -10.85 10.73 9.13
CA PRO A 415 -9.48 10.77 8.64
C PRO A 415 -9.40 10.06 7.27
N VAL A 416 -8.49 10.51 6.40
CA VAL A 416 -8.27 9.88 5.09
C VAL A 416 -7.62 8.51 5.24
N ILE A 417 -6.71 8.41 6.21
CA ILE A 417 -6.10 7.16 6.66
C ILE A 417 -6.72 6.81 8.02
N PRO A 418 -7.48 5.71 8.12
CA PRO A 418 -8.08 5.28 9.37
C PRO A 418 -7.03 5.12 10.47
N LYS A 419 -7.36 5.49 11.70
CA LYS A 419 -6.42 5.47 12.83
C LYS A 419 -5.89 4.08 13.18
N MET A 420 -6.60 3.01 12.80
CA MET A 420 -6.21 1.61 13.08
C MET A 420 -5.37 0.96 11.97
N ILE A 421 -4.97 1.71 10.94
CA ILE A 421 -4.01 1.20 9.95
C ILE A 421 -2.64 1.11 10.62
N ALA A 422 -2.06 -0.09 10.62
CA ALA A 422 -0.71 -0.30 11.11
C ALA A 422 0.32 0.51 10.28
N THR A 423 1.40 0.95 10.90
CA THR A 423 2.36 1.87 10.26
C THR A 423 2.96 1.26 8.99
N GLU A 424 3.27 -0.03 9.04
CA GLU A 424 3.76 -0.87 7.95
C GLU A 424 2.77 -0.98 6.77
N ASP A 425 1.47 -0.84 7.02
CA ASP A 425 0.42 -0.98 6.01
C ASP A 425 0.01 0.35 5.37
N ILE A 426 0.33 1.49 6.01
CA ILE A 426 0.04 2.84 5.50
C ILE A 426 0.40 3.01 4.02
N PRO A 427 1.61 2.63 3.56
CA PRO A 427 1.98 2.84 2.17
C PRO A 427 1.05 2.14 1.17
N ASN A 428 0.73 0.86 1.38
CA ASN A 428 -0.17 0.13 0.48
C ASN A 428 -1.60 0.63 0.62
N TYR A 429 -2.04 1.00 1.82
CA TYR A 429 -3.34 1.62 2.02
C TYR A 429 -3.48 2.90 1.19
N VAL A 430 -2.47 3.78 1.21
CA VAL A 430 -2.43 5.02 0.42
C VAL A 430 -2.59 4.75 -1.09
N MET A 431 -1.90 3.73 -1.62
CA MET A 431 -1.98 3.40 -3.05
C MET A 431 -3.34 2.86 -3.47
N ASN A 432 -3.89 1.95 -2.66
CA ASN A 432 -5.23 1.44 -2.90
C ASN A 432 -6.27 2.55 -2.76
N TRP A 433 -6.13 3.42 -1.75
CA TRP A 433 -7.00 4.58 -1.55
C TRP A 433 -7.06 5.45 -2.81
N ILE A 434 -5.92 5.77 -3.42
CA ILE A 434 -5.89 6.60 -4.63
C ILE A 434 -6.60 5.90 -5.80
N ASN A 435 -6.30 4.63 -6.03
CA ASN A 435 -6.93 3.85 -7.11
C ASN A 435 -8.44 3.64 -6.90
N THR A 436 -8.92 3.60 -5.66
CA THR A 436 -10.36 3.44 -5.34
C THR A 436 -11.12 4.76 -5.36
N TYR A 437 -10.54 5.82 -4.78
CA TYR A 437 -11.25 7.06 -4.46
C TYR A 437 -10.94 8.24 -5.38
N THR A 438 -10.14 8.02 -6.43
CA THR A 438 -9.87 9.05 -7.45
C THR A 438 -10.11 8.54 -8.87
N HIS A 439 -10.21 9.45 -9.84
CA HIS A 439 -10.30 9.14 -11.27
C HIS A 439 -8.93 8.88 -11.92
N CYS A 440 -7.99 8.30 -11.18
CA CYS A 440 -6.66 7.97 -11.68
C CYS A 440 -6.37 6.48 -11.52
N SER A 441 -5.66 5.88 -12.47
CA SER A 441 -4.88 4.67 -12.18
C SER A 441 -3.51 5.09 -11.67
N PHE A 442 -3.04 4.45 -10.61
CA PHE A 442 -1.84 4.84 -9.88
C PHE A 442 -0.92 3.65 -9.67
N GLU A 443 0.37 3.81 -9.99
CA GLU A 443 1.36 2.74 -9.96
C GLU A 443 2.73 3.25 -9.49
N ILE A 444 3.54 2.37 -8.88
CA ILE A 444 4.95 2.66 -8.56
C ILE A 444 5.82 2.06 -9.65
N VAL A 445 6.71 2.85 -10.25
CA VAL A 445 7.57 2.44 -11.36
C VAL A 445 9.03 2.72 -11.07
N TYR A 446 9.90 1.75 -11.36
CA TYR A 446 11.35 1.96 -11.42
C TYR A 446 11.78 2.44 -12.81
N SER A 447 12.60 3.49 -12.91
CA SER A 447 13.21 3.93 -14.17
C SER A 447 14.48 4.77 -13.98
N SER A 448 15.60 4.29 -14.53
CA SER A 448 16.88 5.03 -14.55
C SER A 448 16.91 6.19 -15.56
N ASP A 449 15.96 6.25 -16.49
CA ASP A 449 15.75 7.39 -17.40
C ASP A 449 14.26 7.68 -17.53
N ILE A 450 13.69 8.15 -16.41
CA ILE A 450 12.27 8.42 -16.30
C ILE A 450 11.80 9.43 -17.36
N THR A 451 12.67 10.33 -17.84
CA THR A 451 12.32 11.33 -18.86
C THR A 451 12.02 10.69 -20.20
N THR A 452 12.87 9.79 -20.69
CA THR A 452 12.60 9.05 -21.91
C THR A 452 11.37 8.16 -21.75
N ASP A 453 11.30 7.39 -20.66
CA ASP A 453 10.20 6.44 -20.41
C ASP A 453 8.84 7.13 -20.27
N PHE A 454 8.77 8.22 -19.51
CA PHE A 454 7.54 8.99 -19.36
C PHE A 454 7.10 9.64 -20.67
N ASN A 455 8.04 10.06 -21.53
CA ASN A 455 7.69 10.56 -22.85
C ASN A 455 7.15 9.45 -23.76
N HIS A 456 7.66 8.22 -23.67
CA HIS A 456 7.05 7.08 -24.34
C HIS A 456 5.61 6.86 -23.87
N LEU A 457 5.36 6.90 -22.56
CA LEU A 457 4.03 6.75 -22.00
C LEU A 457 3.08 7.86 -22.47
N SER A 458 3.56 9.11 -22.50
CA SER A 458 2.77 10.29 -22.86
C SER A 458 2.43 10.38 -24.34
N TYR A 459 3.40 10.08 -25.21
CA TYR A 459 3.29 10.33 -26.65
C TYR A 459 3.11 9.06 -27.47
N ASN A 460 3.40 7.88 -26.91
CA ASN A 460 3.25 6.59 -27.59
C ASN A 460 2.43 5.59 -26.76
N PRO A 461 1.22 5.94 -26.27
CA PRO A 461 0.46 5.09 -25.36
C PRO A 461 0.06 3.75 -25.98
N SER A 462 -0.15 3.68 -27.31
CA SER A 462 -0.44 2.41 -27.99
C SER A 462 0.74 1.45 -28.07
N TYR A 463 1.96 1.94 -27.81
CA TYR A 463 3.22 1.21 -27.87
C TYR A 463 3.91 1.13 -26.52
N THR A 464 3.23 1.56 -25.45
CA THR A 464 3.82 1.70 -24.14
C THR A 464 2.85 1.16 -23.10
N LYS A 465 3.36 0.34 -22.18
CA LYS A 465 2.60 -0.16 -21.03
C LYS A 465 3.48 -0.14 -19.79
N ILE A 466 2.86 -0.18 -18.62
CA ILE A 466 3.55 -0.52 -17.38
C ILE A 466 3.41 -2.03 -17.18
N ASP A 467 4.53 -2.72 -16.94
CA ASP A 467 4.55 -4.17 -16.74
C ASP A 467 5.74 -4.57 -15.87
N LYS A 468 5.70 -5.79 -15.33
CA LYS A 468 6.79 -6.33 -14.50
C LYS A 468 7.99 -6.70 -15.35
N LYS A 469 9.16 -6.21 -14.93
CA LYS A 469 10.46 -6.54 -15.52
C LYS A 469 11.52 -6.64 -14.43
N ALA A 470 12.55 -7.45 -14.68
CA ALA A 470 13.67 -7.57 -13.75
C ALA A 470 14.35 -6.22 -13.50
N HIS A 471 14.56 -5.88 -12.24
CA HIS A 471 15.31 -4.72 -11.80
C HIS A 471 16.74 -4.82 -12.35
N PRO A 472 17.28 -3.80 -13.05
CA PRO A 472 18.57 -3.90 -13.76
C PRO A 472 19.75 -4.29 -12.87
N ILE A 473 19.76 -3.85 -11.61
CA ILE A 473 20.82 -4.13 -10.63
C ILE A 473 20.50 -5.37 -9.77
N LYS A 474 19.28 -5.47 -9.24
CA LYS A 474 18.93 -6.45 -8.19
C LYS A 474 18.30 -7.74 -8.71
N GLY A 475 17.80 -7.77 -9.94
CA GLY A 475 17.26 -8.96 -10.60
C GLY A 475 15.82 -9.37 -10.20
N TYR A 476 15.27 -8.88 -9.09
CA TYR A 476 13.86 -9.11 -8.73
C TYR A 476 12.90 -8.35 -9.65
N GLN A 477 11.65 -8.77 -9.73
CA GLN A 477 10.64 -8.12 -10.59
C GLN A 477 10.16 -6.79 -9.98
N VAL A 478 10.13 -5.74 -10.79
CA VAL A 478 9.56 -4.42 -10.48
C VAL A 478 8.73 -3.93 -11.65
N ASN A 479 7.76 -3.06 -11.39
CA ASN A 479 7.00 -2.39 -12.44
C ASN A 479 7.91 -1.38 -13.17
N GLN A 480 7.92 -1.46 -14.50
CA GLN A 480 8.69 -0.58 -15.39
C GLN A 480 7.81 -0.12 -16.54
N ILE A 481 8.12 1.05 -17.10
CA ILE A 481 7.53 1.47 -18.37
C ILE A 481 8.24 0.71 -19.50
N ILE A 482 7.48 -0.06 -20.26
CA ILE A 482 7.98 -0.85 -21.39
C ILE A 482 7.47 -0.23 -22.69
N HIS A 483 8.41 0.28 -23.48
CA HIS A 483 8.14 0.72 -24.84
C HIS A 483 8.44 -0.40 -25.85
N THR A 484 7.45 -0.78 -26.65
CA THR A 484 7.59 -1.77 -27.72
C THR A 484 7.34 -1.09 -29.07
N PRO A 485 8.39 -0.77 -29.84
CA PRO A 485 8.24 -0.18 -31.16
C PRO A 485 7.36 -1.02 -32.09
N PRO A 486 6.69 -0.41 -33.08
CA PRO A 486 5.96 -1.14 -34.11
C PRO A 486 6.88 -2.16 -34.79
N ALA A 487 6.40 -3.40 -34.96
CA ALA A 487 7.18 -4.45 -35.61
C ALA A 487 7.56 -4.03 -37.04
N PHE A 488 8.84 -4.20 -37.41
CA PHE A 488 9.34 -3.95 -38.74
C PHE A 488 10.24 -5.10 -39.18
N THR A 489 10.01 -5.61 -40.39
CA THR A 489 10.79 -6.69 -40.98
C THR A 489 11.64 -6.10 -42.09
N GLN A 490 12.95 -6.03 -41.87
CA GLN A 490 13.88 -5.57 -42.89
C GLN A 490 13.93 -6.59 -44.05
N GLN A 491 13.65 -6.13 -45.26
CA GLN A 491 13.98 -6.85 -46.48
C GLN A 491 15.51 -6.79 -46.59
N ARG A 492 16.18 -7.96 -46.67
CA ARG A 492 17.65 -8.05 -46.70
C ARG A 492 18.23 -7.50 -48.01
N PHE A 493 18.13 -6.18 -48.18
CA PHE A 493 18.78 -5.43 -49.24
C PHE A 493 19.94 -4.65 -48.61
N ASP A 494 21.13 -4.87 -49.13
CA ASP A 494 22.37 -4.29 -48.61
C ASP A 494 22.62 -2.96 -49.33
N TYR A 495 21.98 -1.89 -48.85
CA TYR A 495 22.09 -0.55 -49.44
C TYR A 495 23.49 0.05 -49.20
N THR A 496 24.19 -0.44 -48.19
CA THR A 496 25.53 0.00 -47.78
C THR A 496 26.67 -0.93 -48.20
N GLU A 497 26.39 -1.90 -49.08
CA GLU A 497 27.40 -2.86 -49.54
C GLU A 497 28.64 -2.17 -50.13
N ASN A 498 29.81 -2.44 -49.54
CA ASN A 498 31.12 -1.83 -49.87
C ASN A 498 31.27 -0.33 -49.54
N LEU A 499 30.36 0.26 -48.76
CA LEU A 499 30.47 1.61 -48.21
C LEU A 499 31.06 1.59 -46.79
N SER A 500 31.86 2.61 -46.49
CA SER A 500 32.34 2.88 -45.13
C SER A 500 31.31 3.71 -44.34
N ILE A 501 31.00 3.31 -43.11
CA ILE A 501 29.96 3.93 -42.27
C ILE A 501 30.55 4.45 -40.96
N TYR A 502 30.23 5.70 -40.62
CA TYR A 502 30.58 6.33 -39.33
C TYR A 502 29.32 6.59 -38.48
N GLU A 503 29.16 5.83 -37.38
CA GLU A 503 27.92 5.82 -36.56
C GLU A 503 27.89 6.85 -35.41
N LEU A 504 28.93 7.69 -35.28
CA LEU A 504 29.13 8.65 -34.19
C LEU A 504 29.11 10.11 -34.66
N TYR A 505 28.34 10.41 -35.71
CA TYR A 505 28.20 11.77 -36.24
C TYR A 505 27.84 12.78 -35.13
N ASN A 506 28.60 13.87 -35.07
CA ASN A 506 28.26 15.04 -34.28
C ASN A 506 28.67 16.31 -35.06
N LEU A 507 27.96 17.42 -34.84
CA LEU A 507 28.15 18.66 -35.61
C LEU A 507 29.59 19.21 -35.54
N SER A 508 30.29 19.01 -34.41
CA SER A 508 31.64 19.53 -34.19
C SER A 508 32.72 18.70 -34.88
N ASN A 509 32.46 17.42 -35.13
CA ASN A 509 33.36 16.50 -35.80
C ASN A 509 32.53 15.50 -36.65
N PRO A 510 31.99 15.95 -37.79
CA PRO A 510 30.95 15.22 -38.51
C PRO A 510 31.43 13.93 -39.18
N ASN A 511 32.67 13.88 -39.67
CA ASN A 511 33.19 12.72 -40.39
C ASN A 511 34.73 12.59 -40.27
N PRO A 512 35.28 12.32 -39.07
CA PRO A 512 36.73 12.27 -38.84
C PRO A 512 37.43 11.12 -39.57
N LEU A 513 36.69 10.06 -39.92
CA LEU A 513 37.22 8.87 -40.59
C LEU A 513 37.07 8.93 -42.10
N ASN A 514 36.57 10.04 -42.65
CA ASN A 514 36.26 10.21 -44.07
C ASN A 514 35.39 9.06 -44.62
N ALA A 515 34.42 8.62 -43.84
CA ALA A 515 33.48 7.56 -44.21
C ALA A 515 32.53 8.02 -45.32
N ASP A 516 32.01 7.08 -46.11
CA ASP A 516 31.09 7.34 -47.22
C ASP A 516 29.71 7.77 -46.72
N VAL A 517 29.26 7.25 -45.58
CA VAL A 517 28.04 7.66 -44.88
C VAL A 517 28.34 7.94 -43.41
N ALA A 518 27.80 9.03 -42.87
CA ALA A 518 27.87 9.32 -41.44
C ALA A 518 26.48 9.56 -40.84
N HIS A 519 26.24 9.02 -39.64
CA HIS A 519 25.02 9.25 -38.87
C HIS A 519 25.28 9.13 -37.36
N ASN A 520 24.35 9.60 -36.54
CA ASN A 520 24.40 9.37 -35.09
C ASN A 520 23.45 8.23 -34.73
N LYS A 521 23.99 7.06 -34.44
CA LYS A 521 23.17 5.88 -34.12
C LYS A 521 22.36 6.05 -32.83
N MET A 522 22.94 6.69 -31.82
CA MET A 522 22.31 6.85 -30.50
C MET A 522 21.23 7.93 -30.47
N ALA A 523 21.33 8.97 -31.29
CA ALA A 523 20.32 10.03 -31.39
C ALA A 523 19.31 9.77 -32.52
N GLY A 524 19.73 9.05 -33.56
CA GLY A 524 19.00 8.90 -34.81
C GLY A 524 18.87 10.22 -35.59
N GLY A 525 18.11 10.17 -36.68
CA GLY A 525 17.50 11.35 -37.30
C GLY A 525 18.11 11.88 -38.59
N TRP A 526 19.39 11.62 -38.89
CA TRP A 526 20.02 12.09 -40.12
C TRP A 526 21.09 11.12 -40.64
N TYR A 527 21.08 10.86 -41.95
CA TYR A 527 22.15 10.17 -42.68
C TYR A 527 22.78 11.15 -43.65
N TYR A 528 24.10 11.38 -43.55
CA TYR A 528 24.86 12.27 -44.43
C TYR A 528 25.75 11.47 -45.37
N PHE A 529 25.78 11.84 -46.66
CA PHE A 529 26.56 11.15 -47.69
C PHE A 529 27.76 11.99 -48.12
N TYR A 530 28.92 11.35 -48.24
CA TYR A 530 30.22 11.96 -48.56
C TYR A 530 30.88 11.23 -49.74
N ASN A 531 32.09 11.64 -50.13
CA ASN A 531 32.91 10.94 -51.13
C ASN A 531 32.19 10.66 -52.48
N HIS A 532 31.41 11.63 -52.96
CA HIS A 532 30.58 11.51 -54.18
C HIS A 532 29.45 10.47 -54.12
N PHE A 533 29.09 10.01 -52.92
CA PHE A 533 27.85 9.27 -52.69
C PHE A 533 26.69 10.22 -52.42
N TYR A 534 25.51 9.82 -52.89
CA TYR A 534 24.25 10.56 -52.75
C TYR A 534 23.11 9.58 -52.51
N ALA A 535 22.08 10.03 -51.80
CA ALA A 535 20.78 9.35 -51.84
C ALA A 535 20.09 9.70 -53.17
N LEU A 536 19.89 8.71 -54.04
CA LEU A 536 19.07 8.80 -55.24
C LEU A 536 17.65 8.38 -54.88
N VAL A 537 16.69 9.28 -55.11
CA VAL A 537 15.28 9.10 -54.76
C VAL A 537 14.45 9.08 -56.05
N LYS A 538 13.83 7.94 -56.34
CA LYS A 538 12.85 7.78 -57.41
C LYS A 538 11.47 8.14 -56.89
N LEU A 539 10.85 9.13 -57.51
CA LEU A 539 9.51 9.61 -57.20
C LEU A 539 8.43 8.69 -57.80
N GLU A 540 7.21 8.82 -57.30
CA GLU A 540 6.04 8.05 -57.76
C GLU A 540 5.76 8.23 -59.26
N ASN A 541 6.03 9.42 -59.80
CA ASN A 541 5.88 9.71 -61.24
C ASN A 541 7.01 9.13 -62.11
N GLY A 542 7.96 8.38 -61.51
CA GLY A 542 9.07 7.73 -62.20
C GLY A 542 10.33 8.57 -62.39
N THR A 543 10.29 9.88 -62.07
CA THR A 543 11.46 10.77 -62.13
C THR A 543 12.35 10.62 -60.90
N TYR A 544 13.61 11.03 -61.02
CA TYR A 544 14.66 10.92 -60.01
C TYR A 544 15.08 12.29 -59.48
N ARG A 545 15.42 12.30 -58.19
CA ARG A 545 16.07 13.40 -57.47
C ARG A 545 17.23 12.86 -56.66
N TYR A 546 18.09 13.75 -56.17
CA TYR A 546 19.21 13.37 -55.30
C TYR A 546 19.27 14.25 -54.06
N ALA A 547 19.92 13.73 -53.01
CA ALA A 547 20.23 14.48 -51.80
C ALA A 547 21.58 14.09 -51.20
N THR A 548 22.21 15.06 -50.54
CA THR A 548 23.43 14.86 -49.75
C THR A 548 23.14 14.39 -48.32
N TYR A 549 21.87 14.33 -47.92
CA TYR A 549 21.44 13.74 -46.68
C TYR A 549 19.99 13.25 -46.73
N LEU A 550 19.67 12.28 -45.88
CA LEU A 550 18.32 11.87 -45.51
C LEU A 550 18.03 12.29 -44.07
N ARG A 551 16.76 12.61 -43.80
CA ARG A 551 16.27 12.99 -42.49
C ARG A 551 15.10 12.10 -42.10
N PHE A 552 15.18 11.54 -40.90
CA PHE A 552 14.10 10.77 -40.28
C PHE A 552 13.59 11.57 -39.09
N HIS A 553 12.29 11.86 -39.04
CA HIS A 553 11.71 12.39 -37.82
C HIS A 553 11.05 11.28 -36.99
N GLY A 554 10.32 11.69 -35.96
CA GLY A 554 10.08 10.89 -34.76
C GLY A 554 10.65 11.66 -33.60
N SER A 555 9.86 12.59 -33.09
CA SER A 555 10.09 13.25 -31.82
C SER A 555 8.82 13.16 -31.00
N PHE A 556 8.93 13.45 -29.71
CA PHE A 556 7.80 13.56 -28.80
C PHE A 556 6.78 14.67 -29.18
N SER A 557 7.00 15.40 -30.28
CA SER A 557 6.09 16.42 -30.81
C SER A 557 5.69 16.19 -32.27
N THR A 558 6.27 15.24 -32.98
CA THR A 558 5.97 14.96 -34.39
C THR A 558 6.11 13.47 -34.66
N ALA A 559 5.00 12.81 -35.01
CA ALA A 559 5.02 11.39 -35.34
C ALA A 559 5.86 11.15 -36.59
N VAL A 560 6.51 9.98 -36.64
CA VAL A 560 7.40 9.59 -37.73
C VAL A 560 6.69 9.66 -39.09
N ALA A 561 5.40 9.35 -39.18
CA ALA A 561 4.69 9.35 -40.46
C ALA A 561 4.44 10.74 -41.07
N TYR A 562 4.67 11.83 -40.34
CA TYR A 562 4.36 13.17 -40.82
C TYR A 562 5.55 13.93 -41.40
N ARG A 563 6.77 13.50 -41.09
CA ARG A 563 7.95 14.26 -41.46
C ARG A 563 9.13 13.32 -41.61
N ASN A 564 9.44 12.89 -42.81
CA ASN A 564 10.73 12.27 -43.16
C ASN A 564 11.09 12.83 -44.51
N GLY A 565 12.35 13.13 -44.76
CA GLY A 565 12.70 13.88 -45.95
C GLY A 565 14.12 13.68 -46.44
N TYR A 566 14.41 14.34 -47.55
CA TYR A 566 15.72 14.39 -48.18
C TYR A 566 16.01 15.83 -48.65
N GLY A 567 17.23 16.30 -48.44
CA GLY A 567 17.59 17.70 -48.75
C GLY A 567 16.82 18.74 -47.90
N LEU A 568 16.90 20.02 -48.29
CA LEU A 568 16.50 21.13 -47.41
C LEU A 568 14.99 21.33 -47.23
N ASN A 569 14.09 20.74 -48.03
CA ASN A 569 12.63 20.95 -47.91
C ASN A 569 11.75 19.90 -48.65
N TYR A 570 12.19 18.64 -48.82
CA TYR A 570 11.35 17.61 -49.45
C TYR A 570 11.04 16.48 -48.48
N ASP A 571 9.75 16.28 -48.20
CA ASP A 571 9.27 15.16 -47.40
C ASP A 571 8.84 13.99 -48.30
N TYR A 572 9.09 12.77 -47.85
CA TYR A 572 8.59 11.54 -48.44
C TYR A 572 7.07 11.43 -48.26
N HIS A 573 6.41 10.81 -49.23
CA HIS A 573 4.98 10.57 -49.16
C HIS A 573 4.70 9.20 -48.54
N MET A 574 4.29 9.18 -47.27
CA MET A 574 3.91 7.95 -46.58
C MET A 574 2.68 7.30 -47.23
N THR A 575 2.75 5.98 -47.41
CA THR A 575 1.62 5.14 -47.83
C THR A 575 0.48 5.18 -46.82
N ALA A 576 -0.75 4.84 -47.24
CA ALA A 576 -1.92 4.81 -46.35
C ALA A 576 -1.73 3.83 -45.17
N GLU A 577 -1.24 2.61 -45.45
CA GLU A 577 -0.93 1.59 -44.44
C GLU A 577 0.11 2.08 -43.43
N ALA A 578 1.17 2.74 -43.90
CA ALA A 578 2.19 3.25 -43.02
C ALA A 578 1.71 4.44 -42.17
N LYS A 579 0.80 5.29 -42.69
CA LYS A 579 0.15 6.34 -41.89
C LYS A 579 -0.75 5.76 -40.80
N GLU A 580 -1.47 4.69 -41.08
CA GLU A 580 -2.29 4.00 -40.09
C GLU A 580 -1.40 3.43 -38.96
N LYS A 581 -0.32 2.75 -39.33
CA LYS A 581 0.59 2.12 -38.37
C LYS A 581 1.42 3.15 -37.57
N TYR A 582 2.05 4.10 -38.26
CA TYR A 582 3.05 4.99 -37.68
C TYR A 582 2.56 6.43 -37.42
N GLY A 583 1.29 6.74 -37.74
CA GLY A 583 0.69 8.07 -37.55
C GLY A 583 0.63 8.52 -36.10
N LYS A 584 0.73 7.58 -35.14
CA LYS A 584 0.79 7.85 -33.70
C LYS A 584 2.09 7.35 -33.04
N TYR A 585 3.15 7.17 -33.82
CA TYR A 585 4.47 6.78 -33.30
C TYR A 585 5.42 7.99 -33.29
N TYR A 586 5.63 8.57 -32.11
CA TYR A 586 6.35 9.80 -31.79
C TYR A 586 7.77 9.55 -31.27
N ASN A 587 8.41 8.45 -31.70
CA ASN A 587 9.80 8.18 -31.41
C ASN A 587 10.57 7.97 -32.71
N ASN A 588 11.88 8.22 -32.68
CA ASN A 588 12.73 8.07 -33.84
C ASN A 588 12.92 6.59 -34.17
N ILE A 589 12.36 6.14 -35.31
CA ILE A 589 12.35 4.73 -35.72
C ILE A 589 13.75 4.20 -36.06
N ILE A 590 14.70 5.09 -36.38
CA ILE A 590 16.08 4.72 -36.74
C ILE A 590 17.07 4.85 -35.58
N LYS A 591 16.61 5.23 -34.38
CA LYS A 591 17.46 5.24 -33.18
C LYS A 591 17.94 3.82 -32.88
N ASN A 592 19.24 3.66 -32.68
CA ASN A 592 19.93 2.38 -32.51
C ASN A 592 19.80 1.40 -33.69
N GLN A 593 19.49 1.89 -34.90
CA GLN A 593 19.39 1.09 -36.12
C GLN A 593 20.51 1.39 -37.12
N THR A 594 20.68 0.51 -38.11
CA THR A 594 21.66 0.68 -39.21
C THR A 594 21.13 1.60 -40.32
N VAL A 595 22.02 2.04 -41.21
CA VAL A 595 21.64 2.80 -42.41
C VAL A 595 20.70 1.98 -43.30
N ASP A 596 21.01 0.70 -43.53
CA ASP A 596 20.16 -0.19 -44.32
C ASP A 596 18.75 -0.30 -43.74
N TYR A 597 18.61 -0.44 -42.42
CA TYR A 597 17.30 -0.48 -41.76
C TYR A 597 16.49 0.77 -42.11
N GLY A 598 17.10 1.96 -42.04
CA GLY A 598 16.41 3.22 -42.31
C GLY A 598 15.99 3.38 -43.77
N ILE A 599 16.87 3.05 -44.72
CA ILE A 599 16.54 3.13 -46.16
C ILE A 599 15.47 2.10 -46.51
N ASP A 600 15.57 0.88 -45.96
CA ASP A 600 14.58 -0.15 -46.19
C ASP A 600 13.22 0.23 -45.61
N TRP A 601 13.20 0.83 -44.41
CA TRP A 601 11.98 1.35 -43.80
C TRP A 601 11.31 2.41 -44.67
N LEU A 602 12.06 3.37 -45.24
CA LEU A 602 11.53 4.33 -46.20
C LEU A 602 10.94 3.60 -47.40
N ASN A 603 11.73 2.74 -48.05
CA ASN A 603 11.32 2.04 -49.25
C ASN A 603 10.06 1.18 -49.08
N GLN A 604 9.82 0.63 -47.89
CA GLN A 604 8.63 -0.16 -47.61
C GLN A 604 7.39 0.71 -47.28
N HIS A 605 7.59 1.93 -46.80
CA HIS A 605 6.52 2.73 -46.19
C HIS A 605 6.22 4.06 -46.89
N THR A 606 7.01 4.45 -47.88
CA THR A 606 6.82 5.63 -48.72
C THR A 606 6.52 5.26 -50.17
N THR A 607 5.95 6.17 -50.95
CA THR A 607 5.72 5.95 -52.39
C THR A 607 7.00 6.11 -53.21
N GLU A 608 7.98 6.86 -52.69
CA GLU A 608 9.31 6.95 -53.28
C GLU A 608 10.19 5.74 -52.98
N LYS A 609 11.24 5.55 -53.79
CA LYS A 609 12.29 4.55 -53.59
C LYS A 609 13.66 5.20 -53.53
N THR A 610 14.46 4.79 -52.57
CA THR A 610 15.75 5.38 -52.23
C THR A 610 16.86 4.34 -52.35
N LEU A 611 17.96 4.77 -52.94
CA LEU A 611 19.20 4.00 -53.10
C LEU A 611 20.40 4.93 -52.84
N ILE A 612 21.53 4.38 -52.40
CA ILE A 612 22.79 5.13 -52.32
C ILE A 612 23.55 4.90 -53.62
N VAL A 613 23.95 5.98 -54.31
CA VAL A 613 24.69 5.90 -55.58
C VAL A 613 25.93 6.79 -55.58
N TYR A 614 26.94 6.35 -56.30
CA TYR A 614 28.13 7.13 -56.62
C TYR A 614 27.95 7.91 -57.93
N SER A 615 28.29 9.21 -57.93
CA SER A 615 28.38 10.03 -59.15
C SER A 615 29.29 11.24 -58.96
N LYS A 616 30.16 11.53 -59.93
CA LYS A 616 31.03 12.73 -59.92
C LYS A 616 30.27 14.01 -60.26
N ASP A 617 29.20 13.90 -61.02
CA ASP A 617 28.32 15.00 -61.41
C ASP A 617 26.85 14.56 -61.31
N ILE A 618 26.39 14.43 -60.06
CA ILE A 618 25.06 13.91 -59.74
C ILE A 618 23.95 14.73 -60.40
N ALA A 619 24.15 16.04 -60.60
CA ALA A 619 23.17 16.91 -61.23
C ALA A 619 22.99 16.56 -62.72
N GLN A 620 24.08 16.38 -63.45
CA GLN A 620 24.04 15.97 -64.85
C GLN A 620 23.49 14.55 -64.99
N ASP A 621 23.93 13.62 -64.14
CA ASP A 621 23.55 12.22 -64.25
C ASP A 621 22.08 11.96 -63.90
N VAL A 622 21.53 12.66 -62.89
CA VAL A 622 20.07 12.65 -62.63
C VAL A 622 19.29 13.26 -63.79
N SER A 623 19.83 14.28 -64.48
CA SER A 623 19.19 14.83 -65.69
C SER A 623 19.09 13.78 -66.79
N LYS A 624 20.16 13.03 -67.04
CA LYS A 624 20.18 11.91 -68.02
C LYS A 624 19.21 10.80 -67.63
N LEU A 625 19.16 10.41 -66.35
CA LEU A 625 18.18 9.42 -65.84
C LEU A 625 16.74 9.85 -66.16
N ASN A 626 16.42 11.13 -65.90
CA ASN A 626 15.08 11.68 -66.18
C ASN A 626 14.76 11.80 -67.67
N GLN A 627 15.77 11.87 -68.53
CA GLN A 627 15.62 11.82 -69.99
C GLN A 627 15.58 10.40 -70.55
N GLY A 628 15.80 9.37 -69.72
CA GLY A 628 15.90 7.97 -70.14
C GLY A 628 17.19 7.62 -70.89
N THR A 629 18.24 8.45 -70.77
CA THR A 629 19.54 8.26 -71.45
C THR A 629 20.62 7.68 -70.54
N ALA A 630 20.31 7.45 -69.26
CA ALA A 630 21.16 6.78 -68.29
C ALA A 630 20.37 5.70 -67.54
N THR A 631 21.08 4.81 -66.86
CA THR A 631 20.49 3.77 -66.01
C THR A 631 21.22 3.65 -64.67
N VAL A 632 20.58 3.04 -63.68
CA VAL A 632 21.23 2.74 -62.39
C VAL A 632 21.64 1.28 -62.39
N ALA A 633 22.92 1.01 -62.17
CA ALA A 633 23.47 -0.35 -62.09
C ALA A 633 24.71 -0.39 -61.19
N LYS A 634 25.13 -1.58 -60.76
CA LYS A 634 26.39 -1.72 -60.03
C LYS A 634 27.60 -1.58 -60.95
N GLY A 635 28.59 -0.82 -60.52
CA GLY A 635 29.87 -0.59 -61.19
C GLY A 635 30.98 -0.30 -60.18
N TYR A 636 32.18 -0.01 -60.68
CA TYR A 636 33.31 0.37 -59.82
C TYR A 636 33.42 1.90 -59.74
N ASN A 637 33.56 2.44 -58.53
CA ASN A 637 33.92 3.83 -58.34
C ASN A 637 35.43 4.07 -58.53
N ASP A 638 35.88 5.32 -58.37
CA ASP A 638 37.30 5.70 -58.53
C ASP A 638 38.27 4.97 -57.59
N ASN A 639 37.77 4.51 -56.45
CA ASN A 639 38.55 3.76 -55.45
C ASN A 639 38.51 2.25 -55.69
N GLY A 640 37.87 1.79 -56.79
CA GLY A 640 37.69 0.38 -57.08
C GLY A 640 36.64 -0.33 -56.20
N GLN A 641 35.77 0.40 -55.51
CA GLN A 641 34.67 -0.17 -54.73
C GLN A 641 33.51 -0.52 -55.67
N TYR A 642 32.95 -1.73 -55.51
CA TYR A 642 31.79 -2.18 -56.31
C TYR A 642 30.48 -1.69 -55.68
N VAL A 643 29.91 -0.64 -56.26
CA VAL A 643 28.79 0.14 -55.69
C VAL A 643 27.74 0.46 -56.76
N TYR A 644 26.59 0.98 -56.38
CA TYR A 644 25.61 1.49 -57.35
C TYR A 644 26.09 2.81 -57.97
N CYS A 645 26.03 2.90 -59.30
CA CYS A 645 26.42 4.06 -60.09
C CYS A 645 25.28 4.45 -61.05
N ILE A 646 25.32 5.68 -61.55
CA ILE A 646 24.53 6.10 -62.70
C ILE A 646 25.42 5.94 -63.94
N LEU A 647 24.97 5.14 -64.92
CA LEU A 647 25.71 4.76 -66.13
C LEU A 647 25.08 5.32 -67.40
#